data_AF-A0A1J4J9J1-F1
#
_entry.id   AF-A0A1J4J9J1-F1
#
_cell.length_a   1.000
_cell.length_b   1.000
_cell.length_c   1.000
_cell.angle_alpha   90.00
_cell.angle_beta   90.00
_cell.angle_gamma   90.00
#
_symmetry.space_group_name_H-M   'P 1'
#
loop_
_entity.id
_entity.type
_entity.pdbx_description
1 polymer ?
#
loop_
_entity_poly.entity_id
_entity_poly.type
_entity_poly.pdbx_seq_one_letter_code
_entity_poly.pdbx_strand_id
1 'polypeptide(L)'
;MIQETKLSQSTIQSSTNSFFSDFSSSTKYNGLVEQSTIKVARNRLFQLMSYMDTSVPFYYALHEVITVWRFIQLIGPALAAGYDNFWENNSVAKTAVGIISIIFHFCPPKYRHDNGLIVEIIYVAIMLVFYIGIISAAFVYKKTAKLPKAVPPLLSLFISSIMFLIQPMALEMCGEEISYLIMNRKTQYHIGLEIFVILLVIALFAVSFWFYKNVTSISITFRPMSFISVLNNAGVYLTTVSYFITLITGIAAHLSQIPKIVLTIIAALLNLSLLLAIFMPGSFIKNYHNRLIFSASLSGGLHLFMVAIYLILGKHASQPQIFVFIALIIVSYIIAHFTLKKIELNQLVTLDEFIDNIENASAITSPTKMVQLLCTGMSNAHPVCIEWQLFNYAADHFPENVYIWPLFAKFTAIYPEETNLLSYIVRNIVAKKLAGSLAKNTVIQANQIQMQRENSLSNDLKRKIAHVQKENTSTKRRLRNIWDLVIQGNINDLEYSINNAYNSVNKTHNEFSHLISLYPNNRFVARGYARFLNEIMGDIQQYVAWQEKIRVLQRGIAVNTDVTNQMGLHAYPALPVTASKALGQTGIVSESESFSTLGDVEMDEETTQALTEHGSLIRSRIEELKIPAIRNIRIISLFLLIVLMIFPAVAILVYIPFYISSMTTPLEFMSYLSILRSFNFALPLWAHHWINENLPFPSYDNKPMFSKPNFTHIPTTLGGITDTFEQLKFILHECSANLEKLGTFRSFERDNAILAPVHKVVFETSLNYDYYTSINTSYKTTGSIMSFFLDHVIQISSLTEEELSFEMFNSPKLLNPYLNANSLAVNISDALICLTDYIADTSNTFTTIIRLVEIIVSIVFVVIWIVLLIVQLRKLKRNKMEIYKCLTALPKNVVSSMSEAMRVLKKDENDTSRTTEADTELNKQEENMLKIFASASDSNTSISADIIIFSICYMAMLVFAIIIIVVLCETFPSISETLTRNAPHLDDVMGTTAYMVGIFLALNNAVIANMNGYNGMVEINKGIGGRPILSSLERVSGRLETYLKYYHRARYGSEDLTEPPFEGYSEQIQKASEILTCDNTSEIYEDIHNTYSCFPVDSQILLFEPFVYKFIDPVVHDMPGGRIRTDDFVFVEL
;
A
#
# COMPACT_ATOMS: atom_id res chain seq x y z
N MET A 1 45.57 -26.47 53.00
CA MET A 1 46.24 -25.20 52.69
C MET A 1 45.28 -24.08 53.09
N ILE A 2 45.45 -23.60 54.32
CA ILE A 2 44.60 -22.59 54.98
C ILE A 2 45.45 -21.32 55.00
N GLN A 3 45.25 -20.44 54.02
CA GLN A 3 45.63 -19.02 54.01
C GLN A 3 45.51 -18.50 52.58
N GLU A 4 44.33 -18.01 52.20
CA GLU A 4 44.14 -16.93 51.21
C GLU A 4 42.62 -16.69 51.07
N THR A 5 42.02 -16.10 52.09
CA THR A 5 40.64 -15.63 52.04
C THR A 5 40.50 -14.44 52.96
N LYS A 6 41.04 -13.30 52.51
CA LYS A 6 40.81 -11.96 53.07
C LYS A 6 41.38 -10.92 52.08
N LEU A 7 40.73 -10.78 50.92
CA LEU A 7 40.86 -9.57 50.11
C LEU A 7 39.58 -8.75 50.24
N SER A 8 39.79 -7.54 50.76
CA SER A 8 38.87 -6.44 51.09
C SER A 8 37.66 -6.23 50.15
N GLN A 9 36.46 -6.33 50.72
CA GLN A 9 35.21 -5.84 50.14
C GLN A 9 35.14 -4.30 50.02
N SER A 10 36.06 -3.56 50.63
CA SER A 10 36.03 -2.08 50.67
C SER A 10 36.64 -1.38 49.43
N THR A 11 37.27 -2.12 48.52
CA THR A 11 37.94 -1.53 47.33
C THR A 11 37.09 -1.63 46.05
N ILE A 12 35.91 -2.27 46.13
CA ILE A 12 35.05 -2.55 44.97
C ILE A 12 34.14 -1.35 44.62
N GLN A 13 33.97 -0.38 45.53
CA GLN A 13 33.08 0.79 45.35
C GLN A 13 33.78 2.06 44.81
N SER A 14 35.11 2.17 44.85
CA SER A 14 35.82 3.41 44.46
C SER A 14 36.11 3.54 42.97
N SER A 15 36.14 2.43 42.22
CA SER A 15 36.50 2.37 40.80
C SER A 15 35.31 2.37 39.82
N THR A 16 34.07 2.42 40.32
CA THR A 16 32.85 2.60 39.50
C THR A 16 32.72 4.02 38.94
N ASN A 17 33.43 5.00 39.53
CA ASN A 17 33.30 6.42 39.23
C ASN A 17 33.82 6.85 37.85
N SER A 18 34.58 6.01 37.13
CA SER A 18 35.12 6.31 35.79
C SER A 18 34.46 5.52 34.63
N PHE A 19 33.68 4.48 34.94
CA PHE A 19 33.10 3.59 33.92
C PHE A 19 31.81 4.17 33.27
N PHE A 20 31.04 4.99 34.00
CA PHE A 20 29.77 5.54 33.52
C PHE A 20 29.92 6.71 32.54
N SER A 21 31.02 7.50 32.63
CA SER A 21 31.30 8.59 31.68
C SER A 21 31.72 8.09 30.30
N ASP A 22 32.32 6.89 30.25
CA ASP A 22 32.99 6.37 29.05
C ASP A 22 32.04 5.76 28.01
N PHE A 23 30.86 5.27 28.42
CA PHE A 23 29.86 4.72 27.50
C PHE A 23 28.83 5.75 27.01
N SER A 24 28.66 6.85 27.76
CA SER A 24 27.99 8.05 27.27
C SER A 24 28.95 8.84 26.38
N SER A 25 28.99 8.53 25.09
CA SER A 25 29.82 9.30 24.15
C SER A 25 29.46 10.79 24.07
N SER A 26 28.37 11.23 24.69
CA SER A 26 28.04 12.66 24.88
C SER A 26 28.96 13.36 25.89
N THR A 27 29.52 12.60 26.83
CA THR A 27 30.18 13.16 28.03
C THR A 27 31.69 13.00 27.96
N LYS A 28 32.20 12.02 27.18
CA LYS A 28 33.64 11.79 26.99
C LYS A 28 34.38 12.96 26.31
N TYR A 29 33.64 13.85 25.63
CA TYR A 29 34.20 15.02 24.94
C TYR A 29 33.44 16.33 25.21
N ASN A 30 32.55 16.41 26.20
CA ASN A 30 31.73 17.62 26.45
C ASN A 30 31.03 18.20 25.17
N GLY A 31 30.70 17.35 24.20
CA GLY A 31 30.12 17.81 22.92
C GLY A 31 31.12 18.36 21.88
N LEU A 32 32.44 18.26 22.08
CA LEU A 32 33.48 18.71 21.13
C LEU A 32 33.55 17.90 19.82
N VAL A 33 32.96 16.70 19.79
CA VAL A 33 32.90 15.85 18.58
C VAL A 33 31.45 15.57 18.24
N GLU A 34 31.01 16.05 17.08
CA GLU A 34 29.66 15.77 16.58
C GLU A 34 29.50 14.26 16.34
N GLN A 35 28.50 13.68 17.00
CA GLN A 35 28.11 12.30 16.74
C GLN A 35 27.31 12.25 15.45
N SER A 36 27.51 11.20 14.64
CA SER A 36 26.66 10.99 13.46
C SER A 36 25.18 10.94 13.86
N THR A 37 24.34 11.61 13.07
CA THR A 37 22.88 11.68 13.28
C THR A 37 22.24 10.29 13.40
N ILE A 38 22.72 9.33 12.61
CA ILE A 38 22.32 7.91 12.66
C ILE A 38 22.60 7.29 14.04
N LYS A 39 23.77 7.57 14.64
CA LYS A 39 24.12 7.05 15.98
C LYS A 39 23.24 7.66 17.06
N VAL A 40 22.91 8.95 16.94
CA VAL A 40 21.99 9.65 17.85
C VAL A 40 20.58 9.07 17.75
N ALA A 41 20.05 8.92 16.53
CA ALA A 41 18.73 8.33 16.28
C ALA A 41 18.64 6.89 16.82
N ARG A 42 19.64 6.05 16.53
CA ARG A 42 19.72 4.68 17.02
C ARG A 42 19.71 4.61 18.55
N ASN A 43 20.51 5.44 19.23
CA ASN A 43 20.57 5.46 20.69
C ASN A 43 19.24 5.89 21.33
N ARG A 44 18.50 6.81 20.68
CA ARG A 44 17.15 7.23 21.13
C ARG A 44 16.13 6.12 20.91
N LEU A 45 16.21 5.42 19.78
CA LEU A 45 15.37 4.25 19.51
C LEU A 45 15.61 3.14 20.55
N PHE A 46 16.86 2.89 20.96
CA PHE A 46 17.14 1.94 22.05
C PHE A 46 16.49 2.33 23.37
N GLN A 47 16.53 3.62 23.74
CA GLN A 47 15.84 4.11 24.93
C GLN A 47 14.33 3.92 24.83
N LEU A 48 13.75 4.16 23.65
CA LEU A 48 12.34 3.91 23.39
C LEU A 48 11.98 2.41 23.47
N MET A 49 12.78 1.52 22.87
CA MET A 49 12.54 0.08 22.91
C MET A 49 12.57 -0.46 24.34
N SER A 50 13.56 -0.05 25.15
CA SER A 50 13.65 -0.44 26.57
C SER A 50 12.45 0.06 27.38
N TYR A 51 11.96 1.26 27.08
CA TYR A 51 10.71 1.76 27.66
C TYR A 51 9.49 0.94 27.24
N MET A 52 9.38 0.56 25.96
CA MET A 52 8.27 -0.28 25.49
C MET A 52 8.30 -1.67 26.12
N ASP A 53 9.48 -2.26 26.31
CA ASP A 53 9.62 -3.58 26.95
C ASP A 53 9.06 -3.60 28.38
N THR A 54 9.10 -2.47 29.09
CA THR A 54 8.62 -2.36 30.48
C THR A 54 7.21 -1.81 30.62
N SER A 55 6.70 -1.11 29.60
CA SER A 55 5.41 -0.39 29.68
C SER A 55 4.27 -1.05 28.91
N VAL A 56 4.57 -1.97 27.98
CA VAL A 56 3.59 -2.59 27.09
C VAL A 56 3.27 -4.02 27.50
N PRO A 57 2.01 -4.49 27.39
CA PRO A 57 1.67 -5.90 27.57
C PRO A 57 2.43 -6.81 26.59
N PHE A 58 2.72 -8.04 26.99
CA PHE A 58 3.58 -8.95 26.22
C PHE A 58 2.89 -9.69 25.05
N TYR A 59 1.56 -9.66 24.94
CA TYR A 59 0.77 -10.26 23.85
C TYR A 59 1.19 -11.67 23.38
N TYR A 60 1.57 -12.57 24.29
CA TYR A 60 2.11 -13.90 23.93
C TYR A 60 1.25 -14.70 22.93
N ALA A 61 -0.07 -14.72 23.12
CA ALA A 61 -0.99 -15.43 22.22
C ALA A 61 -0.97 -14.87 20.78
N LEU A 62 -0.85 -13.55 20.64
CA LEU A 62 -0.74 -12.91 19.33
C LEU A 62 0.52 -13.37 18.61
N HIS A 63 1.67 -13.41 19.30
CA HIS A 63 2.93 -13.84 18.68
C HIS A 63 2.92 -15.29 18.21
N GLU A 64 2.13 -16.17 18.87
CA GLU A 64 1.91 -17.53 18.39
C GLU A 64 1.12 -17.56 17.09
N VAL A 65 0.02 -16.80 17.00
CA VAL A 65 -0.75 -16.66 15.75
C VAL A 65 0.13 -16.13 14.62
N ILE A 66 0.94 -15.10 14.88
CA ILE A 66 1.87 -14.54 13.89
C ILE A 66 2.95 -15.56 13.49
N THR A 67 3.38 -16.43 14.40
CA THR A 67 4.35 -17.50 14.08
C THR A 67 3.75 -18.54 13.13
N VAL A 68 2.49 -18.93 13.34
CA VAL A 68 1.77 -19.81 12.39
C VAL A 68 1.61 -19.12 11.04
N TRP A 69 1.27 -17.84 11.01
CA TRP A 69 1.16 -17.08 9.77
C TRP A 69 2.51 -17.00 9.03
N ARG A 70 3.58 -16.63 9.71
CA ARG A 70 4.92 -16.59 9.11
C ARG A 70 5.40 -17.97 8.65
N PHE A 71 5.01 -19.04 9.33
CA PHE A 71 5.23 -20.39 8.83
C PHE A 71 4.55 -20.59 7.47
N ILE A 72 3.29 -20.20 7.32
CA ILE A 72 2.58 -20.24 6.01
C ILE A 72 3.31 -19.38 4.96
N GLN A 73 3.84 -18.21 5.33
CA GLN A 73 4.63 -17.36 4.41
C GLN A 73 5.98 -17.97 4.02
N LEU A 74 6.57 -18.85 4.84
CA LEU A 74 7.81 -19.54 4.49
C LEU A 74 7.57 -20.65 3.45
N ILE A 75 6.42 -21.35 3.50
CA ILE A 75 6.07 -22.41 2.55
C ILE A 75 5.33 -21.91 1.31
N GLY A 76 4.59 -20.81 1.41
CA GLY A 76 3.76 -20.24 0.34
C GLY A 76 4.50 -20.01 -0.99
N PRO A 77 5.69 -19.38 -1.01
CA PRO A 77 6.45 -19.13 -2.24
C PRO A 77 6.82 -20.41 -3.00
N ALA A 78 6.94 -21.55 -2.30
CA ALA A 78 7.26 -22.82 -2.94
C ALA A 78 6.13 -23.32 -3.87
N LEU A 79 4.88 -22.91 -3.63
CA LEU A 79 3.73 -23.25 -4.50
C LEU A 79 3.79 -22.59 -5.89
N ALA A 80 4.70 -21.63 -6.10
CA ALA A 80 4.89 -20.93 -7.37
C ALA A 80 3.55 -20.41 -7.95
N ALA A 81 2.73 -19.81 -7.10
CA ALA A 81 1.34 -19.42 -7.44
C ALA A 81 1.26 -18.40 -8.59
N GLY A 82 2.26 -17.52 -8.72
CA GLY A 82 2.35 -16.50 -9.78
C GLY A 82 2.91 -17.02 -11.11
N TYR A 83 3.35 -18.28 -11.22
CA TYR A 83 4.01 -18.76 -12.43
C TYR A 83 2.99 -19.07 -13.53
N ASP A 84 3.03 -18.28 -14.62
CA ASP A 84 2.10 -18.39 -15.75
C ASP A 84 2.03 -19.81 -16.35
N ASN A 85 3.16 -20.53 -16.38
CA ASN A 85 3.33 -21.82 -17.07
C ASN A 85 3.40 -23.04 -16.13
N PHE A 86 3.32 -22.85 -14.81
CA PHE A 86 3.44 -23.97 -13.88
C PHE A 86 2.09 -24.64 -13.63
N TRP A 87 1.07 -23.88 -13.22
CA TRP A 87 -0.29 -24.39 -13.03
C TRP A 87 -1.07 -24.34 -14.34
N GLU A 88 -1.83 -25.39 -14.64
CA GLU A 88 -2.68 -25.47 -15.83
C GLU A 88 -3.73 -24.33 -15.86
N ASN A 89 -3.82 -23.62 -16.99
CA ASN A 89 -4.74 -22.49 -17.16
C ASN A 89 -6.20 -22.95 -17.03
N ASN A 90 -7.04 -22.14 -16.37
CA ASN A 90 -8.46 -22.44 -16.07
C ASN A 90 -8.72 -23.73 -15.27
N SER A 91 -7.68 -24.34 -14.67
CA SER A 91 -7.85 -25.50 -13.80
C SER A 91 -8.33 -25.12 -12.39
N VAL A 92 -9.07 -26.03 -11.75
CA VAL A 92 -9.46 -25.91 -10.33
C VAL A 92 -8.23 -25.76 -9.43
N ALA A 93 -7.10 -26.39 -9.79
CA ALA A 93 -5.85 -26.30 -9.05
C ALA A 93 -5.28 -24.87 -9.05
N LYS A 94 -5.26 -24.19 -10.22
CA LYS A 94 -4.79 -22.79 -10.32
C LYS A 94 -5.66 -21.85 -9.50
N THR A 95 -6.99 -22.02 -9.54
CA THR A 95 -7.92 -21.24 -8.72
C THR A 95 -7.74 -21.51 -7.22
N ALA A 96 -7.59 -22.77 -6.81
CA ALA A 96 -7.38 -23.15 -5.41
C ALA A 96 -6.08 -22.57 -4.86
N VAL A 97 -4.96 -22.71 -5.58
CA VAL A 97 -3.67 -22.13 -5.20
C VAL A 97 -3.74 -20.60 -5.19
N GLY A 98 -4.46 -20.00 -6.14
CA GLY A 98 -4.76 -18.56 -6.14
C GLY A 98 -5.49 -18.09 -4.88
N ILE A 99 -6.49 -18.83 -4.41
CA ILE A 99 -7.21 -18.51 -3.16
C ILE A 99 -6.30 -18.68 -1.94
N ILE A 100 -5.56 -19.80 -1.87
CA ILE A 100 -4.64 -20.07 -0.75
C ILE A 100 -3.54 -19.00 -0.68
N SER A 101 -3.12 -18.45 -1.83
CA SER A 101 -2.10 -17.40 -1.90
C SER A 101 -2.48 -16.10 -1.18
N ILE A 102 -3.76 -15.84 -0.94
CA ILE A 102 -4.22 -14.68 -0.15
C ILE A 102 -3.62 -14.72 1.26
N ILE A 103 -3.44 -15.92 1.84
CA ILE A 103 -2.93 -16.07 3.20
C ILE A 103 -1.45 -15.66 3.29
N PHE A 104 -0.66 -15.85 2.22
CA PHE A 104 0.77 -15.52 2.24
C PHE A 104 1.17 -14.27 1.42
N HIS A 105 0.31 -13.78 0.52
CA HIS A 105 0.57 -12.62 -0.37
C HIS A 105 -0.57 -11.57 -0.43
N PHE A 106 -1.69 -11.74 0.32
CA PHE A 106 -2.92 -10.90 0.34
C PHE A 106 -3.69 -10.73 -0.99
N CYS A 107 -3.01 -10.69 -2.14
CA CYS A 107 -3.62 -10.56 -3.47
C CYS A 107 -3.46 -11.87 -4.28
N PRO A 108 -4.54 -12.42 -4.86
CA PRO A 108 -4.45 -13.59 -5.74
C PRO A 108 -3.69 -13.23 -7.04
N PRO A 109 -2.86 -14.13 -7.59
CA PRO A 109 -2.10 -13.92 -8.84
C PRO A 109 -2.90 -13.30 -9.98
N LYS A 110 -4.17 -13.71 -10.14
CA LYS A 110 -5.07 -13.20 -11.19
C LYS A 110 -5.23 -11.67 -11.17
N TYR A 111 -5.19 -11.06 -9.99
CA TYR A 111 -5.46 -9.63 -9.80
C TYR A 111 -4.20 -8.80 -9.49
N ARG A 112 -3.02 -9.45 -9.47
CA ARG A 112 -1.75 -8.77 -9.14
C ARG A 112 -1.30 -7.80 -10.22
N HIS A 113 -1.51 -8.15 -11.49
CA HIS A 113 -1.17 -7.25 -12.59
C HIS A 113 -1.99 -5.95 -12.53
N ASP A 114 -3.27 -6.03 -12.15
CA ASP A 114 -4.16 -4.86 -12.12
C ASP A 114 -3.98 -4.01 -10.85
N ASN A 115 -3.75 -4.66 -9.70
CA ASN A 115 -3.78 -4.00 -8.39
C ASN A 115 -2.42 -3.93 -7.69
N GLY A 116 -1.36 -4.50 -8.28
CA GLY A 116 -0.02 -4.60 -7.68
C GLY A 116 0.48 -3.24 -7.18
N LEU A 117 0.51 -2.27 -8.10
CA LEU A 117 0.98 -0.92 -7.81
C LEU A 117 0.16 -0.21 -6.72
N ILE A 118 -1.16 -0.41 -6.68
CA ILE A 118 -2.03 0.14 -5.62
C ILE A 118 -1.63 -0.43 -4.26
N VAL A 119 -1.40 -1.74 -4.18
CA VAL A 119 -0.98 -2.40 -2.94
C VAL A 119 0.40 -1.92 -2.50
N GLU A 120 1.33 -1.71 -3.43
CA GLU A 120 2.65 -1.15 -3.14
C GLU A 120 2.58 0.28 -2.60
N ILE A 121 1.73 1.14 -3.17
CA ILE A 121 1.48 2.50 -2.65
C ILE A 121 0.93 2.46 -1.23
N ILE A 122 -0.03 1.56 -0.95
CA ILE A 122 -0.57 1.37 0.40
C ILE A 122 0.52 0.92 1.37
N TYR A 123 1.38 -0.02 0.97
CA TYR A 123 2.52 -0.46 1.77
C TYR A 123 3.47 0.71 2.08
N VAL A 124 3.85 1.49 1.06
CA VAL A 124 4.70 2.67 1.20
C VAL A 124 4.10 3.64 2.22
N ALA A 125 2.81 3.95 2.11
CA ALA A 125 2.12 4.87 2.99
C ALA A 125 2.13 4.38 4.45
N ILE A 126 1.80 3.11 4.68
CA ILE A 126 1.81 2.49 6.02
C ILE A 126 3.21 2.54 6.64
N MET A 127 4.25 2.19 5.87
CA MET A 127 5.62 2.16 6.36
C MET A 127 6.19 3.56 6.63
N LEU A 128 5.86 4.55 5.80
CA LEU A 128 6.23 5.95 6.03
C LEU A 128 5.58 6.49 7.32
N VAL A 129 4.28 6.26 7.50
CA VAL A 129 3.56 6.66 8.72
C VAL A 129 4.19 6.00 9.96
N PHE A 130 4.53 4.71 9.87
CA PHE A 130 5.19 4.00 10.96
C PHE A 130 6.57 4.59 11.29
N TYR A 131 7.44 4.83 10.30
CA TYR A 131 8.79 5.36 10.56
C TYR A 131 8.78 6.80 11.06
N ILE A 132 7.91 7.65 10.52
CA ILE A 132 7.68 9.00 11.04
C ILE A 132 7.19 8.90 12.48
N GLY A 133 6.25 7.99 12.76
CA GLY A 133 5.69 7.75 14.08
C GLY A 133 6.73 7.30 15.11
N ILE A 134 7.54 6.30 14.81
CA ILE A 134 8.53 5.74 15.76
C ILE A 134 9.70 6.71 16.00
N ILE A 135 10.16 7.43 14.97
CA ILE A 135 11.22 8.44 15.13
C ILE A 135 10.67 9.61 15.95
N SER A 136 9.46 10.11 15.63
CA SER A 136 8.81 11.16 16.41
C SER A 136 8.60 10.73 17.86
N ALA A 137 8.14 9.50 18.10
CA ALA A 137 7.98 8.94 19.44
C ALA A 137 9.32 8.86 20.18
N ALA A 138 10.42 8.48 19.52
CA ALA A 138 11.74 8.43 20.15
C ALA A 138 12.25 9.83 20.54
N PHE A 139 12.03 10.85 19.70
CA PHE A 139 12.40 12.23 20.00
C PHE A 139 11.52 12.85 21.08
N VAL A 140 10.20 12.62 21.02
CA VAL A 140 9.24 13.06 22.05
C VAL A 140 9.54 12.39 23.37
N TYR A 141 9.75 11.07 23.39
CA TYR A 141 10.11 10.33 24.61
C TYR A 141 11.41 10.86 25.21
N LYS A 142 12.42 11.18 24.39
CA LYS A 142 13.66 11.77 24.90
C LYS A 142 13.45 13.12 25.59
N LYS A 143 12.50 13.93 25.10
CA LYS A 143 12.19 15.27 25.63
C LYS A 143 11.23 15.24 26.83
N THR A 144 10.28 14.29 26.82
CA THR A 144 9.13 14.29 27.74
C THR A 144 9.12 13.11 28.72
N ALA A 145 9.92 12.08 28.49
CA ALA A 145 9.95 10.82 29.24
C ALA A 145 8.58 10.11 29.36
N LYS A 146 7.59 10.53 28.57
CA LYS A 146 6.24 9.98 28.53
C LYS A 146 5.76 9.92 27.10
N LEU A 147 4.96 8.91 26.80
CA LEU A 147 4.19 8.83 25.57
C LEU A 147 2.70 8.69 25.91
N PRO A 148 1.78 9.14 25.05
CA PRO A 148 0.36 8.87 25.23
C PRO A 148 0.14 7.36 25.39
N LYS A 149 -0.73 6.95 26.33
CA LYS A 149 -0.89 5.53 26.73
C LYS A 149 -1.17 4.57 25.56
N ALA A 150 -1.80 5.04 24.48
CA ALA A 150 -2.10 4.25 23.30
C ALA A 150 -0.91 4.05 22.34
N VAL A 151 0.07 4.95 22.35
CA VAL A 151 1.18 4.95 21.36
C VAL A 151 2.15 3.77 21.56
N PRO A 152 2.68 3.49 22.78
CA PRO A 152 3.59 2.36 22.97
C PRO A 152 2.98 0.99 22.62
N PRO A 153 1.74 0.66 23.03
CA PRO A 153 1.09 -0.58 22.60
C PRO A 153 0.91 -0.70 21.09
N LEU A 154 0.52 0.38 20.40
CA LEU A 154 0.34 0.39 18.94
C LEU A 154 1.67 0.17 18.20
N LEU A 155 2.74 0.86 18.62
CA LEU A 155 4.07 0.68 18.04
C LEU A 155 4.61 -0.72 18.29
N SER A 156 4.46 -1.23 19.51
CA SER A 156 4.86 -2.60 19.86
C SER A 156 4.11 -3.63 19.02
N LEU A 157 2.78 -3.50 18.89
CA LEU A 157 1.95 -4.36 18.04
C LEU A 157 2.50 -4.38 16.61
N PHE A 158 2.75 -3.21 16.02
CA PHE A 158 3.25 -3.11 14.65
C PHE A 158 4.63 -3.77 14.47
N ILE A 159 5.59 -3.47 15.36
CA ILE A 159 6.96 -4.01 15.31
C ILE A 159 6.98 -5.53 15.44
N SER A 160 6.12 -6.08 16.29
CA SER A 160 6.14 -7.49 16.68
C SER A 160 5.20 -8.38 15.85
N SER A 161 4.32 -7.79 15.02
CA SER A 161 3.37 -8.51 14.16
C SER A 161 3.41 -8.04 12.70
N ILE A 162 2.79 -6.89 12.40
CA ILE A 162 2.55 -6.37 11.04
C ILE A 162 3.86 -6.23 10.23
N MET A 163 4.93 -5.75 10.85
CA MET A 163 6.25 -5.55 10.23
C MET A 163 6.98 -6.85 9.82
N PHE A 164 6.47 -8.02 10.21
CA PHE A 164 6.98 -9.29 9.68
C PHE A 164 6.13 -9.82 8.53
N LEU A 165 4.84 -9.47 8.50
CA LEU A 165 3.88 -10.03 7.56
C LEU A 165 3.86 -9.30 6.23
N ILE A 166 3.94 -7.96 6.22
CA ILE A 166 3.75 -7.18 4.98
C ILE A 166 5.00 -7.19 4.08
N GLN A 167 6.19 -7.30 4.66
CA GLN A 167 7.48 -7.17 3.98
C GLN A 167 7.73 -8.26 2.92
N PRO A 168 7.51 -9.56 3.21
CA PRO A 168 7.59 -10.59 2.17
C PRO A 168 6.63 -10.34 1.01
N MET A 169 5.44 -9.81 1.31
CA MET A 169 4.37 -9.61 0.33
C MET A 169 4.70 -8.47 -0.64
N ALA A 170 5.17 -7.34 -0.09
CA ALA A 170 5.62 -6.21 -0.90
C ALA A 170 6.81 -6.59 -1.79
N LEU A 171 7.71 -7.47 -1.32
CA LEU A 171 8.84 -7.94 -2.13
C LEU A 171 8.44 -8.93 -3.23
N GLU A 172 7.43 -9.77 -3.01
CA GLU A 172 6.90 -10.64 -4.06
C GLU A 172 6.25 -9.79 -5.17
N MET A 173 5.39 -8.83 -4.82
CA MET A 173 4.75 -7.93 -5.79
C MET A 173 5.79 -7.11 -6.57
N CYS A 174 6.75 -6.53 -5.86
CA CYS A 174 7.84 -5.78 -6.47
C CYS A 174 8.66 -6.67 -7.43
N GLY A 175 8.88 -7.93 -7.05
CA GLY A 175 9.51 -8.91 -7.91
C GLY A 175 8.71 -9.20 -9.19
N GLU A 176 7.39 -9.39 -9.08
CA GLU A 176 6.51 -9.60 -10.23
C GLU A 176 6.47 -8.38 -11.16
N GLU A 177 6.38 -7.16 -10.62
CA GLU A 177 6.44 -5.93 -11.42
C GLU A 177 7.79 -5.79 -12.16
N ILE A 178 8.91 -6.08 -11.49
CA ILE A 178 10.23 -6.16 -12.14
C ILE A 178 10.21 -7.20 -13.27
N SER A 179 9.56 -8.35 -13.06
CA SER A 179 9.39 -9.40 -14.08
C SER A 179 8.63 -8.88 -15.31
N TYR A 180 7.52 -8.16 -15.09
CA TYR A 180 6.71 -7.54 -16.16
C TYR A 180 7.50 -6.50 -16.95
N LEU A 181 8.26 -5.64 -16.26
CA LEU A 181 9.12 -4.63 -16.87
C LEU A 181 10.24 -5.26 -17.71
N ILE A 182 10.92 -6.30 -17.21
CA ILE A 182 11.97 -7.00 -17.97
C ILE A 182 11.40 -7.65 -19.24
N MET A 183 10.16 -8.13 -19.17
CA MET A 183 9.49 -8.77 -20.31
C MET A 183 8.83 -7.79 -21.29
N ASN A 184 8.97 -6.47 -21.10
CA ASN A 184 8.33 -5.43 -21.91
C ASN A 184 6.82 -5.65 -22.12
N ARG A 185 6.13 -6.21 -21.11
CA ARG A 185 4.66 -6.35 -21.16
C ARG A 185 4.04 -4.96 -20.92
N LYS A 186 2.88 -4.69 -21.55
CA LYS A 186 2.14 -3.43 -21.35
C LYS A 186 1.87 -3.24 -19.85
N THR A 187 2.39 -2.16 -19.29
CA THR A 187 2.11 -1.72 -17.92
C THR A 187 0.77 -1.00 -17.90
N GLN A 188 -0.01 -1.16 -16.84
CA GLN A 188 -1.30 -0.46 -16.73
C GLN A 188 -1.11 1.02 -16.43
N TYR A 189 -0.05 1.35 -15.70
CA TYR A 189 0.30 2.72 -15.34
C TYR A 189 1.52 3.19 -16.16
N HIS A 190 1.79 4.49 -16.10
CA HIS A 190 3.00 5.05 -16.70
C HIS A 190 4.26 4.39 -16.12
N ILE A 191 5.13 3.88 -16.99
CA ILE A 191 6.38 3.18 -16.62
C ILE A 191 7.20 3.96 -15.58
N GLY A 192 7.27 5.29 -15.70
CA GLY A 192 7.99 6.13 -14.75
C GLY A 192 7.43 6.08 -13.32
N LEU A 193 6.11 5.95 -13.17
CA LEU A 193 5.44 5.81 -11.88
C LEU A 193 5.72 4.42 -11.27
N GLU A 194 5.66 3.36 -12.07
CA GLU A 194 5.97 1.99 -11.60
C GLU A 194 7.42 1.89 -11.11
N ILE A 195 8.39 2.37 -11.90
CA ILE A 195 9.81 2.40 -11.51
C ILE A 195 10.02 3.20 -10.22
N PHE A 196 9.34 4.34 -10.08
CA PHE A 196 9.43 5.15 -8.87
C PHE A 196 8.91 4.42 -7.63
N VAL A 197 7.76 3.74 -7.72
CA VAL A 197 7.17 2.98 -6.62
C VAL A 197 8.06 1.79 -6.23
N ILE A 198 8.57 1.03 -7.21
CA ILE A 198 9.51 -0.07 -6.99
C ILE A 198 10.75 0.39 -6.21
N LEU A 199 11.38 1.50 -6.65
CA LEU A 199 12.56 2.06 -5.98
C LEU A 199 12.24 2.48 -4.53
N LEU A 200 11.05 3.04 -4.31
CA LEU A 200 10.58 3.47 -2.99
C LEU A 200 10.32 2.27 -2.06
N VAL A 201 9.72 1.19 -2.57
CA VAL A 201 9.49 -0.07 -1.84
C VAL A 201 10.82 -0.68 -1.41
N ILE A 202 11.80 -0.79 -2.32
CA ILE A 202 13.14 -1.30 -2.03
C ILE A 202 13.86 -0.43 -1.00
N ALA A 203 13.78 0.90 -1.12
CA ALA A 203 14.39 1.82 -0.15
C ALA A 203 13.78 1.68 1.25
N LEU A 204 12.45 1.62 1.37
CA LEU A 204 11.76 1.42 2.65
C LEU A 204 12.01 0.03 3.23
N PHE A 205 12.13 -0.99 2.38
CA PHE A 205 12.56 -2.32 2.80
C PHE A 205 13.97 -2.28 3.41
N ALA A 206 14.94 -1.61 2.77
CA ALA A 206 16.29 -1.49 3.30
C ALA A 206 16.33 -0.78 4.67
N VAL A 207 15.53 0.28 4.85
CA VAL A 207 15.34 0.95 6.16
C VAL A 207 14.76 -0.02 7.18
N SER A 208 13.76 -0.82 6.79
CA SER A 208 13.11 -1.80 7.66
C SER A 208 14.02 -2.93 8.09
N PHE A 209 14.79 -3.45 7.15
CA PHE A 209 15.79 -4.46 7.42
C PHE A 209 16.88 -3.93 8.37
N TRP A 210 17.35 -2.70 8.13
CA TRP A 210 18.31 -2.04 9.02
C TRP A 210 17.75 -1.86 10.43
N PHE A 211 16.49 -1.42 10.55
CA PHE A 211 15.80 -1.25 11.83
C PHE A 211 15.66 -2.58 12.57
N TYR A 212 15.17 -3.63 11.92
CA TYR A 212 15.04 -4.96 12.53
C TYR A 212 16.40 -5.53 12.97
N LYS A 213 17.42 -5.51 12.11
CA LYS A 213 18.75 -6.07 12.39
C LYS A 213 19.48 -5.34 13.52
N ASN A 214 19.41 -4.01 13.55
CA ASN A 214 20.23 -3.22 14.48
C ASN A 214 19.48 -2.74 15.73
N VAL A 215 18.15 -2.67 15.70
CA VAL A 215 17.32 -2.13 16.79
C VAL A 215 16.48 -3.22 17.44
N THR A 216 15.65 -3.92 16.67
CA THR A 216 14.64 -4.82 17.24
C THR A 216 15.19 -6.18 17.65
N SER A 217 16.05 -6.79 16.83
CA SER A 217 16.51 -8.18 17.03
C SER A 217 17.55 -8.34 18.14
N ILE A 218 18.30 -7.29 18.49
CA ILE A 218 19.35 -7.36 19.51
C ILE A 218 18.74 -7.05 20.88
N SER A 219 18.55 -8.10 21.69
CA SER A 219 18.05 -7.95 23.06
C SER A 219 18.70 -8.92 24.05
N ILE A 220 19.06 -8.42 25.23
CA ILE A 220 19.36 -9.22 26.42
C ILE A 220 18.08 -9.82 26.99
N THR A 221 16.97 -9.09 26.97
CA THR A 221 15.68 -9.63 27.45
C THR A 221 15.09 -10.60 26.42
N PHE A 222 14.33 -11.58 26.90
CA PHE A 222 13.59 -12.51 26.04
C PHE A 222 12.30 -11.84 25.51
N ARG A 223 12.47 -10.82 24.66
CA ARG A 223 11.37 -10.06 24.09
C ARG A 223 10.43 -11.00 23.30
N PRO A 224 9.12 -11.00 23.59
CA PRO A 224 8.18 -11.82 22.85
C PRO A 224 8.11 -11.35 21.39
N MET A 225 8.48 -12.24 20.48
CA MET A 225 8.44 -12.04 19.03
C MET A 225 8.14 -13.38 18.36
N SER A 226 7.66 -13.34 17.13
CA SER A 226 7.50 -14.55 16.33
C SER A 226 8.87 -15.19 16.02
N PHE A 227 8.95 -16.52 16.11
CA PHE A 227 10.21 -17.27 15.99
C PHE A 227 11.32 -16.70 16.88
N ILE A 228 11.04 -16.63 18.18
CA ILE A 228 11.98 -16.10 19.18
C ILE A 228 13.28 -16.93 19.21
N SER A 229 14.41 -16.24 19.09
CA SER A 229 15.75 -16.84 19.15
C SER A 229 16.53 -16.35 20.36
N VAL A 230 17.47 -17.17 20.85
CA VAL A 230 18.32 -16.81 21.99
C VAL A 230 19.29 -15.69 21.62
N LEU A 231 19.95 -15.84 20.47
CA LEU A 231 20.80 -14.81 19.87
C LEU A 231 20.14 -14.28 18.59
N ASN A 232 20.50 -13.07 18.18
CA ASN A 232 19.84 -12.38 17.07
C ASN A 232 20.13 -12.98 15.69
N ASN A 233 21.28 -13.66 15.53
CA ASN A 233 21.76 -14.12 14.22
C ASN A 233 20.81 -15.08 13.50
N ALA A 234 20.28 -16.10 14.20
CA ALA A 234 19.38 -17.09 13.60
C ALA A 234 18.08 -16.44 13.09
N GLY A 235 17.48 -15.55 13.89
CA GLY A 235 16.27 -14.81 13.51
C GLY A 235 16.49 -13.81 12.38
N VAL A 236 17.65 -13.14 12.35
CA VAL A 236 18.03 -12.24 11.24
C VAL A 236 18.27 -13.04 9.96
N TYR A 237 18.98 -14.17 10.03
CA TYR A 237 19.25 -15.02 8.87
C TYR A 237 17.94 -15.59 8.29
N LEU A 238 17.06 -16.17 9.13
CA LEU A 238 15.75 -16.67 8.71
C LEU A 238 14.96 -15.61 7.94
N THR A 239 14.88 -14.41 8.51
CA THR A 239 14.12 -13.29 7.95
C THR A 239 14.77 -12.77 6.65
N THR A 240 16.09 -12.73 6.58
CA THR A 240 16.82 -12.29 5.39
C THR A 240 16.58 -13.23 4.22
N VAL A 241 16.81 -14.53 4.45
CA VAL A 241 16.68 -15.54 3.40
C VAL A 241 15.21 -15.69 2.97
N SER A 242 14.24 -15.60 3.88
CA SER A 242 12.81 -15.62 3.51
C SER A 242 12.43 -14.48 2.57
N TYR A 243 12.97 -13.27 2.81
CA TYR A 243 12.71 -12.10 1.95
C TYR A 243 13.35 -12.24 0.56
N PHE A 244 14.55 -12.83 0.48
CA PHE A 244 15.17 -13.12 -0.81
C PHE A 244 14.44 -14.21 -1.58
N ILE A 245 13.92 -15.23 -0.89
CA ILE A 245 13.10 -16.28 -1.52
C ILE A 245 11.89 -15.64 -2.20
N THR A 246 11.10 -14.83 -1.49
CA THR A 246 9.93 -14.14 -2.07
C THR A 246 10.31 -13.21 -3.22
N LEU A 247 11.36 -12.40 -3.07
CA LEU A 247 11.79 -11.51 -4.15
C LEU A 247 12.17 -12.30 -5.42
N ILE A 248 12.93 -13.39 -5.27
CA ILE A 248 13.39 -14.20 -6.40
C ILE A 248 12.23 -14.98 -7.04
N THR A 249 11.29 -15.49 -6.26
CA THR A 249 10.10 -16.17 -6.80
C THR A 249 9.18 -15.20 -7.54
N GLY A 250 8.99 -13.98 -7.04
CA GLY A 250 8.26 -12.92 -7.75
C GLY A 250 8.92 -12.55 -9.08
N ILE A 251 10.25 -12.32 -9.08
CA ILE A 251 10.99 -12.01 -10.33
C ILE A 251 10.87 -13.16 -11.33
N ALA A 252 10.91 -14.41 -10.87
CA ALA A 252 10.82 -15.58 -11.74
C ALA A 252 9.43 -15.78 -12.38
N ALA A 253 8.36 -15.21 -11.83
CA ALA A 253 6.97 -15.53 -12.20
C ALA A 253 6.64 -15.36 -13.69
N HIS A 254 7.01 -14.21 -14.27
CA HIS A 254 6.63 -13.83 -15.64
C HIS A 254 7.79 -13.87 -16.65
N LEU A 255 9.01 -14.18 -16.20
CA LEU A 255 10.18 -14.30 -17.08
C LEU A 255 10.06 -15.44 -18.09
N SER A 256 10.89 -15.33 -19.14
CA SER A 256 11.10 -16.40 -20.12
C SER A 256 11.64 -17.69 -19.47
N GLN A 257 11.51 -18.82 -20.16
CA GLN A 257 11.66 -20.15 -19.57
C GLN A 257 13.04 -20.39 -18.93
N ILE A 258 14.14 -19.98 -19.58
CA ILE A 258 15.50 -20.23 -19.09
C ILE A 258 15.79 -19.42 -17.80
N PRO A 259 15.64 -18.08 -17.77
CA PRO A 259 15.80 -17.29 -16.54
C PRO A 259 14.90 -17.76 -15.40
N LYS A 260 13.64 -18.11 -15.71
CA LYS A 260 12.68 -18.65 -14.74
C LYS A 260 13.19 -19.94 -14.08
N ILE A 261 13.73 -20.88 -14.84
CA ILE A 261 14.31 -22.12 -14.31
C ILE A 261 15.51 -21.81 -13.40
N VAL A 262 16.43 -20.95 -13.84
CA VAL A 262 17.64 -20.60 -13.07
C VAL A 262 17.27 -19.97 -11.73
N LEU A 263 16.38 -18.98 -11.73
CA LEU A 263 15.92 -18.33 -10.50
C LEU A 263 15.14 -19.27 -9.58
N THR A 264 14.36 -20.20 -10.14
CA THR A 264 13.64 -21.22 -9.36
C THR A 264 14.60 -22.18 -8.66
N ILE A 265 15.70 -22.58 -9.32
CA ILE A 265 16.76 -23.39 -8.70
C ILE A 265 17.47 -22.61 -7.59
N ILE A 266 17.76 -21.32 -7.81
CA ILE A 266 18.35 -20.46 -6.77
C ILE A 266 17.40 -20.35 -5.57
N ALA A 267 16.10 -20.16 -5.79
CA ALA A 267 15.09 -20.13 -4.73
C ALA A 267 15.00 -21.47 -3.97
N ALA A 268 15.17 -22.61 -4.66
CA ALA A 268 15.21 -23.93 -4.03
C ALA A 268 16.44 -24.09 -3.11
N LEU A 269 17.62 -23.66 -3.57
CA LEU A 269 18.86 -23.68 -2.77
C LEU A 269 18.77 -22.74 -1.56
N LEU A 270 18.21 -21.55 -1.73
CA LEU A 270 17.96 -20.61 -0.63
C LEU A 270 16.98 -21.21 0.39
N ASN A 271 15.91 -21.86 -0.07
CA ASN A 271 14.99 -22.58 0.83
C ASN A 271 15.72 -23.64 1.65
N LEU A 272 16.58 -24.47 1.05
CA LEU A 272 17.37 -25.46 1.80
C LEU A 272 18.39 -24.82 2.74
N SER A 273 18.94 -23.66 2.38
CA SER A 273 19.89 -22.94 3.24
C SER A 273 19.28 -22.51 4.58
N LEU A 274 17.95 -22.36 4.66
CA LEU A 274 17.24 -22.08 5.92
C LEU A 274 17.46 -23.15 6.99
N LEU A 275 17.79 -24.40 6.64
CA LEU A 275 18.19 -25.43 7.61
C LEU A 275 19.38 -24.98 8.46
N LEU A 276 20.30 -24.18 7.89
CA LEU A 276 21.46 -23.66 8.61
C LEU A 276 21.06 -22.77 9.79
N ALA A 277 19.90 -22.08 9.72
CA ALA A 277 19.40 -21.22 10.79
C ALA A 277 19.20 -21.98 12.12
N ILE A 278 18.82 -23.25 12.04
CA ILE A 278 18.55 -24.12 13.19
C ILE A 278 19.85 -24.49 13.92
N PHE A 279 20.94 -24.62 13.15
CA PHE A 279 22.26 -24.99 13.66
C PHE A 279 23.15 -23.79 13.98
N MET A 280 22.66 -22.56 13.79
CA MET A 280 23.38 -21.35 14.23
C MET A 280 23.44 -21.25 15.76
N PRO A 281 24.47 -20.57 16.31
CA PRO A 281 24.60 -20.38 17.75
C PRO A 281 23.42 -19.57 18.30
N GLY A 282 22.78 -20.07 19.37
CA GLY A 282 21.64 -19.42 20.01
C GLY A 282 20.40 -19.37 19.12
N SER A 283 20.02 -20.51 18.55
CA SER A 283 18.86 -20.68 17.67
C SER A 283 17.52 -20.53 18.41
N PHE A 284 16.43 -21.10 17.89
CA PHE A 284 15.07 -20.83 18.36
C PHE A 284 14.78 -21.52 19.69
N ILE A 285 14.14 -20.79 20.61
CA ILE A 285 13.92 -21.23 22.00
C ILE A 285 12.98 -22.42 22.06
N LYS A 286 11.85 -22.34 21.34
CA LYS A 286 10.81 -23.35 21.41
C LYS A 286 11.11 -24.48 20.41
N ASN A 287 11.15 -25.71 20.89
CA ASN A 287 11.47 -26.89 20.07
C ASN A 287 10.54 -27.07 18.85
N TYR A 288 9.25 -26.69 18.94
CA TYR A 288 8.37 -26.76 17.76
C TYR A 288 8.67 -25.67 16.72
N HIS A 289 9.23 -24.50 17.09
CA HIS A 289 9.68 -23.50 16.11
C HIS A 289 10.78 -24.06 15.22
N ASN A 290 11.76 -24.75 15.82
CA ASN A 290 12.82 -25.45 15.09
C ASN A 290 12.24 -26.50 14.12
N ARG A 291 11.24 -27.28 14.56
CA ARG A 291 10.57 -28.28 13.71
C ARG A 291 9.80 -27.66 12.54
N LEU A 292 9.09 -26.56 12.78
CA LEU A 292 8.36 -25.83 11.74
C LEU A 292 9.32 -25.31 10.67
N ILE A 293 10.40 -24.61 11.07
CA ILE A 293 11.40 -24.07 10.14
C ILE A 293 12.07 -25.19 9.34
N PHE A 294 12.43 -26.30 10.00
CA PHE A 294 13.01 -27.47 9.32
C PHE A 294 12.05 -28.01 8.27
N SER A 295 10.79 -28.21 8.64
CA SER A 295 9.78 -28.78 7.76
C SER A 295 9.51 -27.88 6.55
N ALA A 296 9.40 -26.56 6.75
CA ALA A 296 9.19 -25.59 5.68
C ALA A 296 10.38 -25.52 4.72
N SER A 297 11.60 -25.47 5.27
CA SER A 297 12.83 -25.39 4.49
C SER A 297 13.05 -26.62 3.61
N LEU A 298 12.92 -27.82 4.18
CA LEU A 298 13.12 -29.08 3.44
C LEU A 298 12.00 -29.31 2.41
N SER A 299 10.74 -29.14 2.79
CA SER A 299 9.62 -29.35 1.87
C SER A 299 9.58 -28.29 0.76
N GLY A 300 9.79 -27.01 1.10
CA GLY A 300 9.83 -25.91 0.14
C GLY A 300 10.97 -26.05 -0.87
N GLY A 301 12.18 -26.40 -0.40
CA GLY A 301 13.33 -26.66 -1.27
C GLY A 301 13.09 -27.83 -2.24
N LEU A 302 12.64 -28.98 -1.73
CA LEU A 302 12.34 -30.15 -2.55
C LEU A 302 11.21 -29.89 -3.55
N HIS A 303 10.18 -29.13 -3.14
CA HIS A 303 9.07 -28.80 -4.03
C HIS A 303 9.50 -27.83 -5.13
N LEU A 304 10.29 -26.80 -4.84
CA LEU A 304 10.83 -25.90 -5.87
C LEU A 304 11.75 -26.63 -6.86
N PHE A 305 12.50 -27.64 -6.42
CA PHE A 305 13.21 -28.54 -7.35
C PHE A 305 12.25 -29.29 -8.26
N MET A 306 11.13 -29.80 -7.74
CA MET A 306 10.09 -30.37 -8.59
C MET A 306 9.52 -29.33 -9.56
N VAL A 307 9.21 -28.10 -9.12
CA VAL A 307 8.74 -27.01 -10.00
C VAL A 307 9.75 -26.78 -11.14
N ALA A 308 11.04 -26.71 -10.84
CA ALA A 308 12.09 -26.57 -11.86
C ALA A 308 12.10 -27.76 -12.85
N ILE A 309 11.92 -29.00 -12.39
CA ILE A 309 11.81 -30.18 -13.26
C ILE A 309 10.58 -30.07 -14.18
N TYR A 310 9.42 -29.68 -13.67
CA TYR A 310 8.22 -29.46 -14.49
C TYR A 310 8.44 -28.40 -15.56
N LEU A 311 9.11 -27.29 -15.22
CA LEU A 311 9.45 -26.22 -16.15
C LEU A 311 10.45 -26.66 -17.22
N ILE A 312 11.42 -27.52 -16.88
CA ILE A 312 12.36 -28.12 -17.86
C ILE A 312 11.62 -29.07 -18.82
N LEU A 313 10.69 -29.86 -18.29
CA LEU A 313 9.90 -30.81 -19.09
C LEU A 313 8.76 -30.16 -19.89
N GLY A 314 8.51 -28.86 -19.71
CA GLY A 314 7.40 -28.15 -20.35
C GLY A 314 6.02 -28.69 -19.96
N LYS A 315 5.89 -29.31 -18.77
CA LYS A 315 4.64 -29.89 -18.28
C LYS A 315 3.98 -29.00 -17.23
N HIS A 316 2.66 -28.92 -17.25
CA HIS A 316 1.87 -28.26 -16.23
C HIS A 316 1.61 -29.18 -15.02
N ALA A 317 1.55 -28.59 -13.84
CA ALA A 317 1.15 -29.26 -12.60
C ALA A 317 -0.38 -29.33 -12.50
N SER A 318 -0.87 -30.51 -12.13
CA SER A 318 -2.28 -30.79 -11.86
C SER A 318 -2.56 -30.88 -10.35
N GLN A 319 -3.84 -31.04 -9.97
CA GLN A 319 -4.29 -31.07 -8.58
C GLN A 319 -3.51 -32.04 -7.64
N PRO A 320 -3.09 -33.26 -8.07
CA PRO A 320 -2.25 -34.14 -7.24
C PRO A 320 -1.00 -33.49 -6.66
N GLN A 321 -0.41 -32.50 -7.35
CA GLN A 321 0.82 -31.84 -6.94
C GLN A 321 0.65 -31.08 -5.60
N ILE A 322 -0.56 -30.59 -5.31
CA ILE A 322 -0.88 -29.94 -4.02
C ILE A 322 -0.80 -30.97 -2.88
N PHE A 323 -1.35 -32.17 -3.09
CA PHE A 323 -1.31 -33.24 -2.09
C PHE A 323 0.11 -33.78 -1.88
N VAL A 324 0.93 -33.86 -2.94
CA VAL A 324 2.34 -34.20 -2.84
C VAL A 324 3.09 -33.19 -1.96
N PHE A 325 2.81 -31.89 -2.13
CA PHE A 325 3.43 -30.86 -1.29
C PHE A 325 3.02 -30.97 0.19
N ILE A 326 1.73 -31.20 0.46
CA ILE A 326 1.24 -31.43 1.83
C ILE A 326 1.90 -32.67 2.45
N ALA A 327 2.01 -33.76 1.69
CA ALA A 327 2.69 -34.97 2.14
C ALA A 327 4.17 -34.71 2.44
N LEU A 328 4.87 -33.93 1.61
CA LEU A 328 6.26 -33.51 1.86
C LEU A 328 6.40 -32.72 3.16
N ILE A 329 5.48 -31.81 3.47
CA ILE A 329 5.49 -31.04 4.72
C ILE A 329 5.33 -31.97 5.94
N ILE A 330 4.42 -32.95 5.86
CA ILE A 330 4.18 -33.91 6.95
C ILE A 330 5.42 -34.79 7.17
N VAL A 331 5.97 -35.36 6.08
CA VAL A 331 7.16 -36.21 6.15
C VAL A 331 8.36 -35.42 6.66
N SER A 332 8.58 -34.20 6.18
CA SER A 332 9.69 -33.36 6.64
C SER A 332 9.55 -32.97 8.12
N TYR A 333 8.32 -32.77 8.62
CA TYR A 333 8.07 -32.54 10.05
C TYR A 333 8.40 -33.77 10.91
N ILE A 334 8.05 -34.98 10.46
CA ILE A 334 8.39 -36.23 11.16
C ILE A 334 9.91 -36.42 11.20
N ILE A 335 10.60 -36.20 10.07
CA ILE A 335 12.07 -36.24 10.02
C ILE A 335 12.67 -35.21 10.98
N ALA A 336 12.17 -33.96 10.97
CA ALA A 336 12.61 -32.92 11.87
C ALA A 336 12.47 -33.31 13.34
N HIS A 337 11.35 -33.96 13.70
CA HIS A 337 11.10 -34.42 15.06
C HIS A 337 12.20 -35.38 15.53
N PHE A 338 12.48 -36.44 14.76
CA PHE A 338 13.48 -37.44 15.13
C PHE A 338 14.90 -36.88 15.10
N THR A 339 15.27 -36.14 14.06
CA THR A 339 16.62 -35.59 13.91
C THR A 339 16.95 -34.60 15.04
N LEU A 340 16.06 -33.65 15.33
CA LEU A 340 16.31 -32.65 16.37
C LEU A 340 16.26 -33.26 17.78
N LYS A 341 15.35 -34.22 18.03
CA LYS A 341 15.30 -34.94 19.30
C LYS A 341 16.58 -35.75 19.55
N LYS A 342 17.13 -36.40 18.52
CA LYS A 342 18.40 -37.15 18.62
C LYS A 342 19.57 -36.22 18.94
N ILE A 343 19.63 -35.04 18.33
CA ILE A 343 20.67 -34.05 18.62
C ILE A 343 20.56 -33.54 20.06
N GLU A 344 19.35 -33.20 20.51
CA GLU A 344 19.08 -32.76 21.89
C GLU A 344 19.50 -33.84 22.91
N LEU A 345 19.14 -35.11 22.68
CA LEU A 345 19.53 -36.23 23.55
C LEU A 345 21.05 -36.41 23.60
N ASN A 346 21.74 -36.38 22.46
CA ASN A 346 23.20 -36.49 22.42
C ASN A 346 23.87 -35.34 23.19
N GLN A 347 23.33 -34.12 23.08
CA GLN A 347 23.82 -32.96 23.83
C GLN A 347 23.60 -33.11 25.34
N LEU A 348 22.46 -33.66 25.76
CA LEU A 348 22.19 -33.94 27.18
C LEU A 348 23.15 -35.00 27.74
N VAL A 349 23.42 -36.08 26.99
CA VAL A 349 24.42 -37.09 27.41
C VAL A 349 25.80 -36.46 27.57
N THR A 350 26.21 -35.58 26.66
CA THR A 350 27.47 -34.83 26.81
C THR A 350 27.46 -33.89 28.01
N LEU A 351 26.31 -33.32 28.39
CA LEU A 351 26.18 -32.49 29.59
C LEU A 351 26.24 -33.32 30.87
N ASP A 352 25.67 -34.53 30.88
CA ASP A 352 25.74 -35.47 32.01
C ASP A 352 27.22 -35.86 32.28
N GLU A 353 28.02 -36.08 31.24
CA GLU A 353 29.48 -36.32 31.36
C GLU A 353 30.24 -35.16 32.03
N PHE A 354 29.72 -33.93 31.97
CA PHE A 354 30.32 -32.73 32.58
C PHE A 354 29.94 -32.56 34.05
N ILE A 355 28.86 -33.20 34.52
CA ILE A 355 28.53 -33.25 35.96
C ILE A 355 29.65 -34.01 36.69
N ASP A 356 30.08 -35.13 36.12
CA ASP A 356 31.06 -36.01 36.74
C ASP A 356 32.48 -35.41 36.69
N ASN A 357 32.85 -34.77 35.58
CA ASN A 357 34.11 -34.02 35.47
C ASN A 357 34.02 -32.87 34.44
N ILE A 358 34.06 -31.62 34.91
CA ILE A 358 33.99 -30.42 34.06
C ILE A 358 35.19 -30.30 33.10
N GLU A 359 36.34 -30.91 33.40
CA GLU A 359 37.50 -30.88 32.49
C GLU A 359 37.25 -31.61 31.17
N ASN A 360 36.27 -32.53 31.12
CA ASN A 360 35.82 -33.17 29.89
C ASN A 360 35.28 -32.16 28.87
N ALA A 361 34.87 -30.96 29.31
CA ALA A 361 34.45 -29.87 28.42
C ALA A 361 35.58 -29.36 27.52
N SER A 362 36.86 -29.66 27.82
CA SER A 362 38.01 -29.36 26.97
C SER A 362 37.98 -30.08 25.60
N ALA A 363 37.21 -31.18 25.50
CA ALA A 363 36.99 -31.88 24.24
C ALA A 363 36.19 -31.03 23.23
N ILE A 364 35.54 -29.94 23.66
CA ILE A 364 34.78 -29.04 22.79
C ILE A 364 35.69 -27.90 22.31
N THR A 365 36.22 -28.04 21.09
CA THR A 365 37.08 -27.02 20.46
C THR A 365 36.32 -25.90 19.76
N SER A 366 35.03 -26.09 19.46
CA SER A 366 34.21 -25.12 18.73
C SER A 366 33.34 -24.27 19.66
N PRO A 367 33.45 -22.92 19.65
CA PRO A 367 32.63 -22.05 20.47
C PRO A 367 31.14 -22.12 20.10
N THR A 368 30.82 -22.40 18.83
CA THR A 368 29.43 -22.58 18.37
C THR A 368 28.79 -23.80 19.01
N LYS A 369 29.53 -24.92 19.10
CA LYS A 369 29.06 -26.15 19.74
C LYS A 369 28.89 -25.94 21.26
N MET A 370 29.80 -25.18 21.88
CA MET A 370 29.68 -24.78 23.29
C MET A 370 28.42 -23.94 23.54
N VAL A 371 28.14 -22.94 22.69
CA VAL A 371 26.92 -22.11 22.79
C VAL A 371 25.64 -22.95 22.67
N GLN A 372 25.62 -23.93 21.76
CA GLN A 372 24.48 -24.85 21.64
C GLN A 372 24.27 -25.68 22.91
N LEU A 373 25.33 -26.24 23.48
CA LEU A 373 25.28 -27.00 24.73
C LEU A 373 24.78 -26.14 25.90
N LEU A 374 25.27 -24.90 26.02
CA LEU A 374 24.80 -23.94 27.03
C LEU A 374 23.29 -23.64 26.87
N CYS A 375 22.81 -23.45 25.64
CA CYS A 375 21.40 -23.21 25.38
C CYS A 375 20.53 -24.43 25.71
N THR A 376 20.95 -25.64 25.30
CA THR A 376 20.23 -26.90 25.58
C THR A 376 20.21 -27.20 27.07
N GLY A 377 21.32 -26.95 27.78
CA GLY A 377 21.42 -27.11 29.23
C GLY A 377 20.51 -26.14 29.98
N MET A 378 20.46 -24.86 29.59
CA MET A 378 19.50 -23.91 30.17
C MET A 378 18.05 -24.25 29.83
N SER A 379 17.76 -24.74 28.62
CA SER A 379 16.41 -25.15 28.20
C SER A 379 15.84 -26.28 29.04
N ASN A 380 16.69 -27.23 29.44
CA ASN A 380 16.31 -28.39 30.23
C ASN A 380 16.65 -28.23 31.72
N ALA A 381 17.05 -27.02 32.16
CA ALA A 381 17.41 -26.73 33.54
C ALA A 381 18.48 -27.69 34.11
N HIS A 382 19.51 -27.96 33.31
CA HIS A 382 20.60 -28.87 33.66
C HIS A 382 21.50 -28.29 34.77
N PRO A 383 21.86 -29.06 35.82
CA PRO A 383 22.57 -28.55 37.01
C PRO A 383 23.86 -27.77 36.71
N VAL A 384 24.73 -28.26 35.83
CA VAL A 384 26.02 -27.63 35.48
C VAL A 384 25.85 -26.23 34.86
N CYS A 385 24.72 -25.98 34.19
CA CYS A 385 24.41 -24.68 33.60
C CYS A 385 23.78 -23.73 34.63
N ILE A 386 22.91 -24.24 35.52
CA ILE A 386 22.25 -23.44 36.56
C ILE A 386 23.25 -22.93 37.60
N GLU A 387 24.26 -23.74 37.95
CA GLU A 387 25.33 -23.34 38.87
C GLU A 387 26.40 -22.43 38.21
N TRP A 388 26.18 -22.02 36.96
CA TRP A 388 27.09 -21.19 36.14
C TRP A 388 28.48 -21.79 35.88
N GLN A 389 28.75 -23.03 36.30
CA GLN A 389 30.06 -23.68 36.15
C GLN A 389 30.48 -23.80 34.68
N LEU A 390 29.58 -24.29 33.81
CA LEU A 390 29.86 -24.41 32.37
C LEU A 390 30.00 -23.03 31.69
N PHE A 391 29.27 -22.01 32.16
CA PHE A 391 29.39 -20.64 31.65
C PHE A 391 30.74 -20.01 32.00
N ASN A 392 31.21 -20.18 33.23
CA ASN A 392 32.54 -19.72 33.65
C ASN A 392 33.64 -20.43 32.86
N TYR A 393 33.55 -21.77 32.72
CA TYR A 393 34.49 -22.54 31.89
C TYR A 393 34.52 -22.04 30.43
N ALA A 394 33.35 -21.83 29.82
CA ALA A 394 33.26 -21.34 28.45
C ALA A 394 33.83 -19.92 28.30
N ALA A 395 33.63 -19.04 29.29
CA ALA A 395 34.14 -17.68 29.30
C ALA A 395 35.67 -17.61 29.45
N ASP A 396 36.27 -18.57 30.15
CA ASP A 396 37.71 -18.70 30.33
C ASP A 396 38.38 -19.36 29.12
N HIS A 397 37.77 -20.40 28.56
CA HIS A 397 38.31 -21.13 27.41
C HIS A 397 38.15 -20.37 26.08
N PHE A 398 37.09 -19.56 25.93
CA PHE A 398 36.83 -18.76 24.73
C PHE A 398 36.67 -17.26 25.06
N PRO A 399 37.73 -16.62 25.57
CA PRO A 399 37.65 -15.29 26.18
C PRO A 399 37.31 -14.16 25.19
N GLU A 400 37.66 -14.31 23.92
CA GLU A 400 37.47 -13.31 22.87
C GLU A 400 36.16 -13.50 22.08
N ASN A 401 35.38 -14.54 22.39
CA ASN A 401 34.20 -14.87 21.61
C ASN A 401 33.03 -13.92 21.91
N VAL A 402 32.48 -13.31 20.84
CA VAL A 402 31.41 -12.31 20.93
C VAL A 402 30.02 -12.93 21.20
N TYR A 403 29.88 -14.26 21.21
CA TYR A 403 28.61 -14.93 21.53
C TYR A 403 28.50 -15.41 22.98
N ILE A 404 29.60 -15.88 23.57
CA ILE A 404 29.60 -16.49 24.91
C ILE A 404 29.30 -15.44 25.99
N TRP A 405 29.96 -14.28 25.98
CA TRP A 405 29.71 -13.24 26.97
C TRP A 405 28.29 -12.67 26.93
N PRO A 406 27.72 -12.30 25.75
CA PRO A 406 26.31 -11.89 25.67
C PRO A 406 25.32 -12.99 26.06
N LEU A 407 25.61 -14.26 25.73
CA LEU A 407 24.77 -15.38 26.16
C LEU A 407 24.78 -15.55 27.68
N PHE A 408 25.96 -15.45 28.29
CA PHE A 408 26.11 -15.50 29.74
C PHE A 408 25.37 -14.33 30.40
N ALA A 409 25.54 -13.10 29.87
CA ALA A 409 24.81 -11.93 30.34
C ALA A 409 23.29 -12.10 30.23
N LYS A 410 22.81 -12.69 29.11
CA LYS A 410 21.39 -12.91 28.82
C LYS A 410 20.71 -13.85 29.81
N PHE A 411 21.35 -14.98 30.12
CA PHE A 411 20.81 -15.92 31.11
C PHE A 411 20.98 -15.42 32.54
N THR A 412 22.10 -14.79 32.88
CA THR A 412 22.32 -14.17 34.20
C THR A 412 21.30 -13.06 34.46
N ALA A 413 20.93 -12.30 33.43
CA ALA A 413 19.95 -11.23 33.53
C ALA A 413 18.54 -11.72 33.90
N ILE A 414 18.21 -13.02 33.79
CA ILE A 414 16.91 -13.55 34.26
C ILE A 414 16.80 -13.40 35.79
N TYR A 415 17.90 -13.54 36.51
CA TYR A 415 17.95 -13.62 37.97
C TYR A 415 18.34 -12.28 38.60
N PRO A 416 17.46 -11.63 39.38
CA PRO A 416 17.78 -10.38 40.09
C PRO A 416 18.94 -10.50 41.09
N GLU A 417 19.05 -11.64 41.76
CA GLU A 417 20.08 -11.97 42.75
C GLU A 417 21.50 -12.00 42.15
N GLU A 418 21.63 -12.33 40.87
CA GLU A 418 22.91 -12.43 40.15
C GLU A 418 23.38 -11.09 39.55
N THR A 419 22.89 -9.96 40.05
CA THR A 419 23.26 -8.62 39.56
C THR A 419 24.77 -8.34 39.67
N ASN A 420 25.44 -8.91 40.67
CA ASN A 420 26.89 -8.83 40.83
C ASN A 420 27.64 -9.60 39.74
N LEU A 421 27.18 -10.80 39.39
CA LEU A 421 27.75 -11.60 38.29
C LEU A 421 27.53 -10.90 36.95
N LEU A 422 26.35 -10.31 36.73
CA LEU A 422 26.08 -9.50 35.54
C LEU A 422 27.05 -8.30 35.43
N SER A 423 27.38 -7.66 36.55
CA SER A 423 28.36 -6.57 36.60
C SER A 423 29.77 -7.04 36.25
N TYR A 424 30.16 -8.22 36.74
CA TYR A 424 31.43 -8.85 36.38
C TYR A 424 31.52 -9.15 34.88
N ILE A 425 30.44 -9.69 34.28
CA ILE A 425 30.37 -9.95 32.84
C ILE A 425 30.53 -8.67 32.03
N VAL A 426 29.81 -7.60 32.39
CA VAL A 426 29.90 -6.30 31.70
C VAL A 426 31.32 -5.73 31.76
N ARG A 427 32.00 -5.81 32.92
CA ARG A 427 33.39 -5.36 33.07
C ARG A 427 34.34 -6.15 32.15
N ASN A 428 34.17 -7.46 32.05
CA ASN A 428 34.99 -8.30 31.17
C ASN A 428 34.77 -8.01 29.69
N ILE A 429 33.53 -7.79 29.24
CA ILE A 429 33.22 -7.40 27.86
C ILE A 429 33.97 -6.10 27.49
N VAL A 430 33.97 -5.13 28.39
CA VAL A 430 34.63 -3.82 28.19
C VAL A 430 36.16 -3.94 28.27
N ALA A 431 36.69 -4.64 29.28
CA ALA A 431 38.13 -4.83 29.47
C ALA A 431 38.77 -5.56 28.29
N LYS A 432 38.09 -6.59 27.75
CA LYS A 432 38.53 -7.35 26.57
C LYS A 432 38.23 -6.65 25.24
N LYS A 433 37.66 -5.44 25.26
CA LYS A 433 37.34 -4.61 24.09
C LYS A 433 36.58 -5.36 22.98
N LEU A 434 35.64 -6.22 23.35
CA LEU A 434 34.87 -7.00 22.38
C LEU A 434 34.13 -6.07 21.40
N ALA A 435 34.46 -6.19 20.11
CA ALA A 435 33.88 -5.36 19.06
C ALA A 435 32.55 -5.95 18.55
N GLY A 436 31.63 -5.08 18.13
CA GLY A 436 30.36 -5.46 17.52
C GLY A 436 29.14 -4.75 18.10
N SER A 437 28.03 -4.78 17.37
CA SER A 437 26.73 -4.26 17.84
C SER A 437 26.18 -5.09 19.00
N LEU A 438 26.35 -6.41 18.96
CA LEU A 438 25.89 -7.34 19.99
C LEU A 438 26.53 -7.04 21.35
N ALA A 439 27.87 -6.99 21.43
CA ALA A 439 28.60 -6.68 22.68
C ALA A 439 28.25 -5.29 23.23
N LYS A 440 28.22 -4.26 22.38
CA LYS A 440 27.88 -2.89 22.80
C LYS A 440 26.44 -2.78 23.32
N ASN A 441 25.48 -3.39 22.63
CA ASN A 441 24.08 -3.37 23.05
C ASN A 441 23.85 -4.19 24.32
N THR A 442 24.59 -5.30 24.47
CA THR A 442 24.58 -6.11 25.69
C THR A 442 24.99 -5.25 26.89
N VAL A 443 26.10 -4.51 26.79
CA VAL A 443 26.54 -3.60 27.88
C VAL A 443 25.47 -2.54 28.21
N ILE A 444 24.87 -1.90 27.19
CA ILE A 444 23.82 -0.88 27.41
C ILE A 444 22.61 -1.46 28.15
N GLN A 445 22.07 -2.58 27.65
CA GLN A 445 20.86 -3.17 28.20
C GLN A 445 21.10 -3.80 29.57
N ALA A 446 22.27 -4.41 29.79
CA ALA A 446 22.65 -4.95 31.10
C ALA A 446 22.70 -3.83 32.14
N ASN A 447 23.34 -2.70 31.82
CA ASN A 447 23.37 -1.54 32.70
C ASN A 447 21.97 -0.96 32.98
N GLN A 448 21.07 -0.96 31.97
CA GLN A 448 19.69 -0.54 32.18
C GLN A 448 18.94 -1.45 33.15
N ILE A 449 19.09 -2.77 33.01
CA ILE A 449 18.51 -3.76 33.93
C ILE A 449 19.06 -3.55 35.35
N GLN A 450 20.37 -3.30 35.49
CA GLN A 450 20.99 -2.99 36.78
C GLN A 450 20.41 -1.72 37.41
N MET A 451 20.22 -0.65 36.64
CA MET A 451 19.57 0.58 37.12
C MET A 451 18.13 0.32 37.57
N GLN A 452 17.39 -0.54 36.85
CA GLN A 452 16.01 -0.90 37.23
C GLN A 452 15.94 -1.67 38.55
N ARG A 453 16.98 -2.46 38.85
CA ARG A 453 17.12 -3.27 40.09
C ARG A 453 17.78 -2.51 41.25
N GLU A 454 18.37 -1.34 41.01
CA GLU A 454 19.13 -0.59 42.01
C GLU A 454 18.24 -0.02 43.13
N ASN A 455 18.45 -0.50 44.35
CA ASN A 455 17.73 -0.06 45.56
C ASN A 455 18.57 0.88 46.46
N SER A 456 19.88 0.94 46.28
CA SER A 456 20.83 1.76 47.04
C SER A 456 21.08 3.13 46.40
N LEU A 457 21.83 4.00 47.09
CA LEU A 457 22.20 5.32 46.58
C LEU A 457 23.62 5.29 46.00
N SER A 458 23.77 4.99 44.71
CA SER A 458 25.07 5.14 44.04
C SER A 458 25.49 6.61 43.91
N ASN A 459 26.81 6.86 43.79
CA ASN A 459 27.36 8.20 43.56
C ASN A 459 26.78 8.87 42.30
N ASP A 460 26.55 8.09 41.24
CA ASP A 460 25.97 8.60 40.00
C ASP A 460 24.49 8.94 40.15
N LEU A 461 23.72 8.11 40.88
CA LEU A 461 22.35 8.43 41.22
C LEU A 461 22.27 9.68 42.11
N LYS A 462 23.16 9.80 43.10
CA LYS A 462 23.27 10.98 43.98
C LYS A 462 23.51 12.27 43.18
N ARG A 463 24.43 12.24 42.20
CA ARG A 463 24.67 13.38 41.28
C ARG A 463 23.43 13.72 40.44
N LYS A 464 22.74 12.72 39.90
CA LYS A 464 21.49 12.94 39.12
C LYS A 464 20.37 13.51 39.98
N ILE A 465 20.16 12.99 41.19
CA ILE A 465 19.17 13.49 42.15
C ILE A 465 19.49 14.94 42.52
N ALA A 466 20.76 15.27 42.81
CA ALA A 466 21.18 16.63 43.13
C ALA A 466 20.91 17.62 41.98
N HIS A 467 21.15 17.20 40.72
CA HIS A 467 20.80 17.99 39.55
C HIS A 467 19.30 18.29 39.47
N VAL A 468 18.45 17.25 39.56
CA VAL A 468 16.99 17.42 39.48
C VAL A 468 16.46 18.22 40.67
N GLN A 469 17.05 18.10 41.86
CA GLN A 469 16.72 18.93 43.03
C GLN A 469 17.07 20.41 42.81
N LYS A 470 18.17 20.71 42.11
CA LYS A 470 18.52 22.09 41.72
C LYS A 470 17.50 22.66 40.74
N GLU A 471 17.08 21.87 39.75
CA GLU A 471 16.01 22.25 38.82
C GLU A 471 14.67 22.45 39.53
N ASN A 472 14.32 21.58 40.49
CA ASN A 472 13.15 21.71 41.35
C ASN A 472 13.14 23.06 42.10
N THR A 473 14.29 23.42 42.69
CA THR A 473 14.46 24.70 43.39
C THR A 473 14.35 25.90 42.43
N SER A 474 14.89 25.78 41.22
CA SER A 474 14.78 26.79 40.15
C SER A 474 13.31 27.00 39.73
N THR A 475 12.56 25.91 39.55
CA THR A 475 11.13 25.94 39.21
C THR A 475 10.32 26.61 40.32
N LYS A 476 10.60 26.32 41.60
CA LYS A 476 9.96 26.98 42.75
C LYS A 476 10.17 28.50 42.74
N ARG A 477 11.37 28.97 42.41
CA ARG A 477 11.66 30.42 42.27
C ARG A 477 10.89 31.07 41.12
N ARG A 478 10.73 30.37 39.99
CA ARG A 478 9.96 30.87 38.83
C ARG A 478 8.46 30.95 39.12
N LEU A 479 7.91 29.97 39.86
CA LEU A 479 6.53 30.01 40.32
C LEU A 479 6.29 31.18 41.27
N ARG A 480 7.22 31.43 42.20
CA ARG A 480 7.16 32.62 43.08
C ARG A 480 7.12 33.93 42.28
N ASN A 481 7.96 34.06 41.25
CA ASN A 481 7.99 35.26 40.41
C ASN A 481 6.62 35.58 39.77
N ILE A 482 5.81 34.57 39.44
CA ILE A 482 4.44 34.78 38.94
C ILE A 482 3.59 35.45 40.01
N TRP A 483 3.62 34.95 41.24
CA TRP A 483 2.85 35.52 42.34
C TRP A 483 3.32 36.94 42.67
N ASP A 484 4.61 37.22 42.58
CA ASP A 484 5.16 38.56 42.75
C ASP A 484 4.65 39.51 41.63
N LEU A 485 4.57 39.06 40.37
CA LEU A 485 3.98 39.82 39.26
C LEU A 485 2.47 40.04 39.41
N VAL A 486 1.73 39.05 39.94
CA VAL A 486 0.30 39.20 40.27
C VAL A 486 0.10 40.26 41.36
N ILE A 487 0.94 40.29 42.40
CA ILE A 487 0.91 41.31 43.45
C ILE A 487 1.17 42.71 42.86
N GLN A 488 2.10 42.80 41.90
CA GLN A 488 2.48 44.04 41.21
C GLN A 488 1.44 44.51 40.16
N GLY A 489 0.52 43.64 39.73
CA GLY A 489 -0.49 43.96 38.72
C GLY A 489 0.04 44.09 37.28
N ASN A 490 1.26 43.62 37.01
CA ASN A 490 1.88 43.69 35.68
C ASN A 490 1.39 42.52 34.79
N ILE A 491 0.35 42.77 34.00
CA ILE A 491 -0.28 41.76 33.13
C ILE A 491 0.56 41.46 31.88
N ASN A 492 1.39 42.41 31.43
CA ASN A 492 2.16 42.27 30.18
C ASN A 492 3.29 41.23 30.32
N ASP A 493 4.00 41.24 31.45
CA ASP A 493 5.09 40.29 31.72
C ASP A 493 4.61 38.96 32.33
N LEU A 494 3.33 38.90 32.71
CA LEU A 494 2.71 37.73 33.33
C LEU A 494 2.68 36.53 32.36
N GLU A 495 2.40 36.76 31.08
CA GLU A 495 2.35 35.68 30.07
C GLU A 495 3.71 35.00 29.89
N TYR A 496 4.76 35.79 29.68
CA TYR A 496 6.11 35.27 29.51
C TYR A 496 6.57 34.50 30.75
N SER A 497 6.29 35.02 31.94
CA SER A 497 6.65 34.39 33.21
C SER A 497 5.86 33.10 33.49
N ILE A 498 4.55 33.08 33.16
CA ILE A 498 3.72 31.86 33.24
C ILE A 498 4.26 30.79 32.30
N ASN A 499 4.54 31.14 31.04
CA ASN A 499 5.06 30.17 30.07
C ASN A 499 6.43 29.62 30.51
N ASN A 500 7.32 30.48 31.01
CA ASN A 500 8.62 30.07 31.53
C ASN A 500 8.53 29.17 32.76
N ALA A 501 7.63 29.46 33.70
CA ALA A 501 7.42 28.60 34.86
C ALA A 501 6.77 27.27 34.43
N TYR A 502 5.77 27.29 33.56
CA TYR A 502 5.12 26.10 33.03
C TYR A 502 6.12 25.18 32.31
N ASN A 503 6.98 25.73 31.45
CA ASN A 503 8.05 24.99 30.79
C ASN A 503 9.06 24.43 31.81
N SER A 504 9.36 25.18 32.88
CA SER A 504 10.21 24.72 33.98
C SER A 504 9.58 23.55 34.75
N VAL A 505 8.30 23.66 35.14
CA VAL A 505 7.53 22.61 35.81
C VAL A 505 7.50 21.35 34.97
N ASN A 506 7.19 21.48 33.67
CA ASN A 506 7.19 20.35 32.76
C ASN A 506 8.59 19.74 32.58
N LYS A 507 9.64 20.56 32.45
CA LYS A 507 11.02 20.06 32.37
C LYS A 507 11.37 19.27 33.63
N THR A 508 11.14 19.82 34.82
CA THR A 508 11.40 19.14 36.10
C THR A 508 10.57 17.85 36.24
N HIS A 509 9.29 17.88 35.85
CA HIS A 509 8.42 16.71 35.84
C HIS A 509 8.94 15.60 34.91
N ASN A 510 9.39 15.98 33.71
CA ASN A 510 9.94 15.04 32.73
C ASN A 510 11.26 14.43 33.23
N GLU A 511 12.12 15.22 33.86
CA GLU A 511 13.36 14.74 34.48
C GLU A 511 13.09 13.75 35.62
N PHE A 512 12.15 14.05 36.52
CA PHE A 512 11.71 13.11 37.55
C PHE A 512 11.07 11.86 36.96
N SER A 513 10.22 12.01 35.95
CA SER A 513 9.57 10.88 35.27
C SER A 513 10.60 9.97 34.60
N HIS A 514 11.64 10.54 33.99
CA HIS A 514 12.77 9.79 33.43
C HIS A 514 13.57 9.06 34.53
N LEU A 515 13.81 9.71 35.67
CA LEU A 515 14.47 9.08 36.81
C LEU A 515 13.66 7.91 37.39
N ILE A 516 12.35 8.07 37.54
CA ILE A 516 11.46 7.01 38.02
C ILE A 516 11.41 5.84 37.04
N SER A 517 11.38 6.11 35.72
CA SER A 517 11.41 5.05 34.72
C SER A 517 12.72 4.27 34.72
N LEU A 518 13.83 4.92 35.05
CA LEU A 518 15.15 4.26 35.13
C LEU A 518 15.37 3.53 36.46
N TYR A 519 14.84 4.08 37.55
CA TYR A 519 15.03 3.60 38.93
C TYR A 519 13.67 3.40 39.63
N PRO A 520 12.83 2.48 39.12
CA PRO A 520 11.44 2.31 39.54
C PRO A 520 11.28 1.84 40.99
N ASN A 521 12.29 1.15 41.54
CA ASN A 521 12.27 0.60 42.90
C ASN A 521 13.26 1.31 43.86
N ASN A 522 13.68 2.54 43.54
CA ASN A 522 14.63 3.28 44.38
C ASN A 522 13.93 4.26 45.33
N ARG A 523 14.13 4.08 46.64
CA ARG A 523 13.49 4.90 47.69
C ARG A 523 13.87 6.38 47.64
N PHE A 524 15.11 6.72 47.22
CA PHE A 524 15.59 8.10 47.21
C PHE A 524 14.99 8.90 46.06
N VAL A 525 14.83 8.26 44.89
CA VAL A 525 14.14 8.83 43.73
C VAL A 525 12.66 9.03 44.04
N ALA A 526 12.01 8.02 44.62
CA ALA A 526 10.60 8.10 45.02
C ALA A 526 10.35 9.24 46.02
N ARG A 527 11.22 9.41 47.03
CA ARG A 527 11.15 10.56 47.96
C ARG A 527 11.30 11.91 47.26
N GLY A 528 12.27 12.01 46.35
CA GLY A 528 12.48 13.24 45.56
C GLY A 528 11.25 13.61 44.73
N TYR A 529 10.61 12.61 44.10
CA TYR A 529 9.38 12.82 43.33
C TYR A 529 8.18 13.14 44.21
N ALA A 530 8.01 12.48 45.36
CA ALA A 530 6.95 12.80 46.31
C ALA A 530 7.05 14.27 46.77
N ARG A 531 8.26 14.77 47.06
CA ARG A 531 8.46 16.20 47.37
C ARG A 531 8.08 17.11 46.21
N PHE A 532 8.44 16.75 44.98
CA PHE A 532 8.01 17.49 43.78
C PHE A 532 6.48 17.53 43.63
N LEU A 533 5.81 16.41 43.87
CA LEU A 533 4.34 16.32 43.81
C LEU A 533 3.67 17.25 44.84
N ASN A 534 4.22 17.32 46.06
CA ASN A 534 3.68 18.17 47.12
C ASN A 534 4.01 19.65 46.91
N GLU A 535 5.29 19.98 46.68
CA GLU A 535 5.77 21.38 46.67
C GLU A 535 5.52 22.13 45.36
N ILE A 536 5.46 21.44 44.21
CA ILE A 536 5.32 22.07 42.88
C ILE A 536 3.97 21.75 42.24
N MET A 537 3.59 20.46 42.19
CA MET A 537 2.34 20.06 41.54
C MET A 537 1.11 20.25 42.43
N GLY A 538 1.29 20.32 43.75
CA GLY A 538 0.18 20.34 44.72
C GLY A 538 -0.72 19.10 44.66
N ASP A 539 -0.20 17.95 44.23
CA ASP A 539 -0.95 16.69 44.10
C ASP A 539 -0.89 15.87 45.39
N ILE A 540 -1.75 16.20 46.35
CA ILE A 540 -1.79 15.54 47.66
C ILE A 540 -2.16 14.04 47.51
N GLN A 541 -3.04 13.69 46.57
CA GLN A 541 -3.45 12.29 46.36
C GLN A 541 -2.29 11.43 45.83
N GLN A 542 -1.60 11.88 44.78
CA GLN A 542 -0.42 11.16 44.31
C GLN A 542 0.70 11.19 45.34
N TYR A 543 0.86 12.28 46.09
CA TYR A 543 1.83 12.35 47.16
C TYR A 543 1.61 11.24 48.20
N VAL A 544 0.37 11.05 48.69
CA VAL A 544 0.01 9.97 49.63
C VAL A 544 0.28 8.60 49.02
N ALA A 545 -0.14 8.36 47.77
CA ALA A 545 0.12 7.09 47.08
C ALA A 545 1.63 6.79 46.91
N TRP A 546 2.44 7.82 46.64
CA TRP A 546 3.89 7.69 46.56
C TRP A 546 4.55 7.55 47.94
N GLN A 547 3.97 8.13 49.00
CA GLN A 547 4.41 7.90 50.38
C GLN A 547 4.19 6.45 50.80
N GLU A 548 3.06 5.84 50.45
CA GLU A 548 2.84 4.42 50.69
C GLU A 548 3.87 3.55 49.94
N LYS A 549 4.13 3.85 48.66
CA LYS A 549 5.19 3.18 47.90
C LYS A 549 6.56 3.35 48.56
N ILE A 550 6.88 4.52 49.08
CA ILE A 550 8.12 4.77 49.83
C ILE A 550 8.17 3.88 51.08
N ARG A 551 7.08 3.75 51.84
CA ARG A 551 7.01 2.85 53.01
C ARG A 551 7.26 1.39 52.63
N VAL A 552 6.71 0.92 51.51
CA VAL A 552 6.95 -0.44 50.98
C VAL A 552 8.42 -0.62 50.56
N LEU A 553 8.98 0.35 49.84
CA LEU A 553 10.39 0.33 49.42
C LEU A 553 11.36 0.41 50.62
N GLN A 554 10.98 1.10 51.70
CA GLN A 554 11.76 1.16 52.94
C GLN A 554 11.83 -0.20 53.66
N ARG A 555 10.80 -1.04 53.51
CA ARG A 555 10.77 -2.42 54.01
C ARG A 555 11.59 -3.38 53.12
N GLY A 556 12.21 -2.89 52.05
CA GLY A 556 12.99 -3.69 51.10
C GLY A 556 12.16 -4.47 50.08
N ILE A 557 10.84 -4.22 50.00
CA ILE A 557 9.93 -4.90 49.07
C ILE A 557 9.88 -4.10 47.76
N ALA A 558 10.17 -4.75 46.63
CA ALA A 558 10.05 -4.13 45.31
C ALA A 558 8.58 -3.86 44.97
N VAL A 559 8.27 -2.62 44.56
CA VAL A 559 6.91 -2.20 44.19
C VAL A 559 6.57 -2.62 42.76
N ASN A 560 7.53 -2.51 41.85
CA ASN A 560 7.40 -2.97 40.47
C ASN A 560 8.10 -4.32 40.31
N THR A 561 7.41 -5.28 39.69
CA THR A 561 7.96 -6.60 39.38
C THR A 561 9.05 -6.50 38.32
N ASP A 562 10.05 -7.39 38.39
CA ASP A 562 11.10 -7.44 37.39
C ASP A 562 10.58 -8.08 36.08
N VAL A 563 10.39 -7.23 35.08
CA VAL A 563 9.95 -7.61 33.74
C VAL A 563 10.92 -8.56 33.06
N THR A 564 12.23 -8.41 33.29
CA THR A 564 13.26 -9.28 32.68
C THR A 564 13.16 -10.71 33.21
N ASN A 565 12.93 -10.85 34.52
CA ASN A 565 12.70 -12.15 35.15
C ASN A 565 11.45 -12.82 34.59
N GLN A 566 10.33 -12.10 34.50
CA GLN A 566 9.07 -12.61 33.93
C GLN A 566 9.22 -13.09 32.49
N MET A 567 9.86 -12.29 31.63
CA MET A 567 10.11 -12.68 30.23
C MET A 567 11.00 -13.92 30.13
N GLY A 568 12.04 -14.01 30.97
CA GLY A 568 12.97 -15.14 31.01
C GLY A 568 12.30 -16.45 31.44
N LEU A 569 11.55 -16.44 32.54
CA LEU A 569 10.83 -17.62 33.04
C LEU A 569 9.68 -18.04 32.11
N HIS A 570 9.06 -17.11 31.40
CA HIS A 570 8.08 -17.46 30.36
C HIS A 570 8.74 -18.14 29.15
N ALA A 571 9.93 -17.67 28.73
CA ALA A 571 10.68 -18.29 27.64
C ALA A 571 11.22 -19.69 28.03
N TYR A 572 11.60 -19.86 29.30
CA TYR A 572 12.18 -21.08 29.84
C TYR A 572 11.48 -21.52 31.14
N PRO A 573 10.32 -22.19 31.04
CA PRO A 573 9.51 -22.55 32.20
C PRO A 573 10.13 -23.64 33.09
N ALA A 574 11.14 -24.37 32.59
CA ALA A 574 11.86 -25.37 33.36
C ALA A 574 12.87 -24.76 34.35
N LEU A 575 13.26 -23.49 34.17
CA LEU A 575 14.22 -22.83 35.04
C LEU A 575 13.62 -22.56 36.43
N PRO A 576 14.44 -22.62 37.49
CA PRO A 576 13.98 -22.25 38.83
C PRO A 576 13.65 -20.75 38.90
N VAL A 577 12.73 -20.37 39.79
CA VAL A 577 12.35 -18.96 39.98
C VAL A 577 13.50 -18.13 40.55
N THR A 578 14.39 -18.78 41.32
CA THR A 578 15.61 -18.20 41.89
C THR A 578 16.80 -19.11 41.58
N ALA A 579 17.95 -18.53 41.23
CA ALA A 579 19.19 -19.23 40.89
C ALA A 579 19.74 -20.08 42.06
N SER A 580 19.45 -19.70 43.30
CA SER A 580 19.88 -20.42 44.50
C SER A 580 18.68 -20.92 45.31
N LYS A 581 18.77 -22.14 45.88
CA LYS A 581 18.00 -22.47 47.10
C LYS A 581 18.48 -21.49 48.17
N ALA A 582 17.62 -20.56 48.56
CA ALA A 582 17.90 -19.61 49.62
C ALA A 582 18.20 -20.35 50.94
N LEU A 583 19.47 -20.75 51.16
CA LEU A 583 19.97 -21.04 52.48
C LEU A 583 20.11 -19.68 53.17
N GLY A 584 19.38 -19.52 54.27
CA GLY A 584 19.12 -18.25 54.92
C GLY A 584 20.32 -17.32 55.05
N GLN A 585 20.28 -16.24 54.28
CA GLN A 585 20.94 -14.99 54.64
C GLN A 585 19.94 -13.87 54.44
N THR A 586 19.08 -13.68 55.44
CA THR A 586 18.58 -12.35 55.80
C THR A 586 19.78 -11.51 56.23
N GLY A 587 20.55 -11.05 55.24
CA GLY A 587 21.52 -9.99 55.42
C GLY A 587 20.74 -8.68 55.57
N ILE A 588 20.36 -8.35 56.80
CA ILE A 588 20.04 -6.97 57.16
C ILE A 588 21.31 -6.18 56.91
N VAL A 589 21.40 -5.54 55.75
CA VAL A 589 22.43 -4.54 55.47
C VAL A 589 22.05 -3.32 56.32
N SER A 590 22.63 -3.28 57.52
CA SER A 590 22.69 -2.08 58.36
C SER A 590 23.63 -1.08 57.70
N GLU A 591 23.16 -0.34 56.70
CA GLU A 591 23.81 0.89 56.27
C GLU A 591 23.37 2.02 57.23
N SER A 592 24.22 2.26 58.22
CA SER A 592 24.21 3.44 59.06
C SER A 592 24.66 4.64 58.21
N GLU A 593 23.73 5.29 57.51
CA GLU A 593 23.91 6.68 57.07
C GLU A 593 23.01 7.61 57.90
N SER A 594 23.63 8.67 58.38
CA SER A 594 23.12 9.69 59.28
C SER A 594 21.76 10.24 58.85
N PHE A 595 20.78 9.88 59.66
CA PHE A 595 19.42 10.43 59.69
C PHE A 595 19.49 11.93 60.01
N SER A 596 19.35 12.79 59.00
CA SER A 596 18.94 14.17 59.22
C SER A 596 17.42 14.21 59.25
N THR A 597 16.88 14.25 60.46
CA THR A 597 15.52 14.71 60.77
C THR A 597 15.33 16.13 60.24
N LEU A 598 14.89 16.26 59.01
CA LEU A 598 14.06 17.39 58.59
C LEU A 598 12.64 16.87 58.71
N GLY A 599 11.95 17.33 59.76
CA GLY A 599 10.72 16.76 60.29
C GLY A 599 9.75 16.27 59.22
N ASP A 600 9.53 14.96 59.20
CA ASP A 600 8.23 14.44 58.83
C ASP A 600 7.28 14.98 59.90
N VAL A 601 6.56 16.04 59.57
CA VAL A 601 5.32 16.34 60.26
C VAL A 601 4.43 15.14 59.95
N GLU A 602 4.28 14.23 60.91
CA GLU A 602 3.09 13.40 60.99
C GLU A 602 1.92 14.39 61.06
N MET A 603 1.37 14.75 59.91
CA MET A 603 0.09 15.42 59.86
C MET A 603 -0.94 14.42 60.35
N ASP A 604 -1.80 14.83 61.28
CA ASP A 604 -2.94 14.03 61.73
C ASP A 604 -3.67 13.44 60.53
N GLU A 605 -3.96 12.14 60.58
CA GLU A 605 -4.69 11.41 59.52
C GLU A 605 -5.99 12.13 59.13
N GLU A 606 -6.65 12.75 60.13
CA GLU A 606 -7.88 13.53 60.00
C GLU A 606 -7.68 14.85 59.24
N THR A 607 -6.60 15.59 59.53
CA THR A 607 -6.26 16.83 58.79
C THR A 607 -5.80 16.54 57.37
N THR A 608 -5.10 15.42 57.16
CA THR A 608 -4.65 14.98 55.84
C THR A 608 -5.84 14.54 54.99
N GLN A 609 -6.82 13.83 55.55
CA GLN A 609 -8.07 13.49 54.85
C GLN A 609 -8.88 14.74 54.47
N ALA A 610 -9.10 15.68 55.39
CA ALA A 610 -9.86 16.90 55.10
C ALA A 610 -9.21 17.78 54.02
N LEU A 611 -7.88 17.96 54.06
CA LEU A 611 -7.13 18.67 53.02
C LEU A 611 -7.13 17.93 51.68
N THR A 612 -7.12 16.60 51.71
CA THR A 612 -7.20 15.77 50.50
C THR A 612 -8.58 15.86 49.85
N GLU A 613 -9.67 15.86 50.62
CA GLU A 613 -11.03 15.98 50.12
C GLU A 613 -11.28 17.36 49.49
N HIS A 614 -10.96 18.45 50.19
CA HIS A 614 -11.11 19.80 49.65
C HIS A 614 -10.17 20.07 48.46
N GLY A 615 -8.92 19.64 48.54
CA GLY A 615 -7.93 19.78 47.46
C GLY A 615 -8.31 18.98 46.21
N SER A 616 -8.83 17.76 46.38
CA SER A 616 -9.28 16.91 45.27
C SER A 616 -10.51 17.46 44.55
N LEU A 617 -11.46 18.06 45.27
CA LEU A 617 -12.65 18.66 44.68
C LEU A 617 -12.30 19.90 43.88
N ILE A 618 -11.44 20.78 44.41
CA ILE A 618 -10.93 21.95 43.69
C ILE A 618 -10.13 21.52 42.46
N ARG A 619 -9.26 20.51 42.61
CA ARG A 619 -8.48 19.97 41.49
C ARG A 619 -9.36 19.36 40.40
N SER A 620 -10.37 18.57 40.76
CA SER A 620 -11.35 18.01 39.81
C SER A 620 -12.04 19.14 39.03
N ARG A 621 -12.43 20.23 39.70
CA ARG A 621 -13.00 21.41 39.03
C ARG A 621 -12.00 22.10 38.08
N ILE A 622 -10.72 22.18 38.45
CA ILE A 622 -9.66 22.75 37.61
C ILE A 622 -9.37 21.86 36.39
N GLU A 623 -9.29 20.54 36.58
CA GLU A 623 -9.06 19.56 35.51
C GLU A 623 -10.27 19.45 34.55
N GLU A 624 -11.50 19.68 35.05
CA GLU A 624 -12.72 19.76 34.24
C GLU A 624 -12.86 21.08 33.47
N LEU A 625 -12.07 22.10 33.80
CA LEU A 625 -12.18 23.44 33.24
C LEU A 625 -11.70 23.44 31.77
N LYS A 626 -12.65 23.23 30.86
CA LYS A 626 -12.40 23.23 29.42
C LYS A 626 -12.55 24.64 28.87
N ILE A 627 -11.49 25.19 28.29
CA ILE A 627 -11.54 26.47 27.58
C ILE A 627 -12.47 26.30 26.35
N PRO A 628 -13.63 26.98 26.31
CA PRO A 628 -14.63 26.73 25.26
C PRO A 628 -14.14 27.10 23.86
N ALA A 629 -13.23 28.08 23.74
CA ALA A 629 -12.61 28.44 22.47
C ALA A 629 -11.82 27.28 21.85
N ILE A 630 -11.04 26.53 22.65
CA ILE A 630 -10.23 25.40 22.16
C ILE A 630 -11.14 24.24 21.71
N ARG A 631 -12.22 23.96 22.46
CA ARG A 631 -13.21 22.96 22.07
C ARG A 631 -13.87 23.33 20.74
N ASN A 632 -14.26 24.58 20.59
CA ASN A 632 -14.87 25.07 19.35
C ASN A 632 -13.90 25.01 18.16
N ILE A 633 -12.62 25.33 18.36
CA ILE A 633 -11.59 25.17 17.32
C ILE A 633 -11.50 23.71 16.87
N ARG A 634 -11.38 22.75 17.80
CA ARG A 634 -11.32 21.32 17.45
C ARG A 634 -12.54 20.85 16.68
N ILE A 635 -13.75 21.23 17.14
CA ILE A 635 -15.01 20.84 16.48
C ILE A 635 -15.08 21.44 15.07
N ILE A 636 -14.76 22.73 14.92
CA ILE A 636 -14.79 23.40 13.61
C ILE A 636 -13.72 22.82 12.67
N SER A 637 -12.50 22.57 13.13
CA SER A 637 -11.45 21.95 12.32
C SER A 637 -11.82 20.54 11.87
N LEU A 638 -12.42 19.73 12.75
CA LEU A 638 -12.90 18.39 12.40
C LEU A 638 -14.09 18.46 11.43
N PHE A 639 -15.00 19.41 11.63
CA PHE A 639 -16.09 19.67 10.70
C PHE A 639 -15.58 20.07 9.31
N LEU A 640 -14.59 20.97 9.23
CA LEU A 640 -13.99 21.38 7.96
C LEU A 640 -13.31 20.20 7.24
N LEU A 641 -12.60 19.36 7.97
CA LEU A 641 -11.96 18.18 7.40
C LEU A 641 -12.98 17.14 6.89
N ILE A 642 -14.03 16.85 7.65
CA ILE A 642 -15.00 15.83 7.25
C ILE A 642 -15.96 16.35 6.18
N VAL A 643 -16.54 17.52 6.39
CA VAL A 643 -17.65 18.04 5.58
C VAL A 643 -17.18 18.79 4.34
N LEU A 644 -16.06 19.53 4.42
CA LEU A 644 -15.56 20.31 3.28
C LEU A 644 -14.41 19.63 2.53
N MET A 645 -13.76 18.59 3.07
CA MET A 645 -12.69 17.88 2.35
C MET A 645 -13.10 16.45 1.98
N ILE A 646 -13.47 15.62 2.95
CA ILE A 646 -13.76 14.20 2.70
C ILE A 646 -15.10 13.99 1.98
N PHE A 647 -16.18 14.60 2.46
CA PHE A 647 -17.52 14.37 1.90
C PHE A 647 -17.64 14.76 0.41
N PRO A 648 -17.14 15.94 -0.05
CA PRO A 648 -17.19 16.29 -1.46
C PRO A 648 -16.33 15.35 -2.32
N ALA A 649 -15.16 14.93 -1.82
CA ALA A 649 -14.30 13.99 -2.52
C ALA A 649 -15.00 12.63 -2.74
N VAL A 650 -15.64 12.10 -1.70
CA VAL A 650 -16.41 10.85 -1.80
C VAL A 650 -17.62 11.02 -2.73
N ALA A 651 -18.35 12.14 -2.63
CA ALA A 651 -19.50 12.41 -3.49
C ALA A 651 -19.12 12.46 -4.98
N ILE A 652 -18.01 13.12 -5.31
CA ILE A 652 -17.48 13.18 -6.68
C ILE A 652 -17.08 11.76 -7.16
N LEU A 653 -16.34 11.00 -6.34
CA LEU A 653 -15.94 9.63 -6.70
C LEU A 653 -17.14 8.70 -6.94
N VAL A 654 -18.22 8.86 -6.16
CA VAL A 654 -19.48 8.11 -6.37
C VAL A 654 -20.20 8.58 -7.63
N TYR A 655 -20.09 9.84 -8.02
CA TYR A 655 -20.73 10.39 -9.22
C TYR A 655 -20.02 10.01 -10.53
N ILE A 656 -18.70 9.82 -10.52
CA ILE A 656 -17.91 9.49 -11.72
C ILE A 656 -18.49 8.30 -12.52
N PRO A 657 -18.83 7.15 -11.93
CA PRO A 657 -19.42 6.04 -12.68
C PRO A 657 -20.75 6.38 -13.37
N PHE A 658 -21.61 7.18 -12.72
CA PHE A 658 -22.87 7.63 -13.33
C PHE A 658 -22.60 8.55 -14.51
N TYR A 659 -21.61 9.43 -14.38
CA TYR A 659 -21.18 10.31 -15.45
C TYR A 659 -20.64 9.53 -16.66
N ILE A 660 -19.76 8.55 -16.43
CA ILE A 660 -19.23 7.68 -17.49
C ILE A 660 -20.38 6.95 -18.18
N SER A 661 -21.29 6.34 -17.42
CA SER A 661 -22.45 5.64 -17.98
C SER A 661 -23.31 6.54 -18.86
N SER A 662 -23.57 7.79 -18.43
CA SER A 662 -24.35 8.75 -19.21
C SER A 662 -23.70 9.13 -20.53
N MET A 663 -22.37 9.11 -20.58
CA MET A 663 -21.59 9.45 -21.78
C MET A 663 -21.38 8.23 -22.69
N THR A 664 -21.42 7.01 -22.16
CA THR A 664 -21.30 5.78 -22.94
C THR A 664 -22.58 5.43 -23.72
N THR A 665 -23.77 5.73 -23.19
CA THR A 665 -25.04 5.37 -23.84
C THR A 665 -25.20 5.89 -25.28
N PRO A 666 -24.87 7.16 -25.61
CA PRO A 666 -24.88 7.63 -26.99
C PRO A 666 -23.94 6.87 -27.93
N LEU A 667 -22.79 6.40 -27.43
CA LEU A 667 -21.83 5.63 -28.20
C LEU A 667 -22.37 4.24 -28.56
N GLU A 668 -23.13 3.62 -27.66
CA GLU A 668 -23.80 2.34 -27.95
C GLU A 668 -24.79 2.49 -29.11
N PHE A 669 -25.57 3.58 -29.12
CA PHE A 669 -26.49 3.86 -30.23
C PHE A 669 -25.78 4.15 -31.54
N MET A 670 -24.68 4.91 -31.50
CA MET A 670 -23.83 5.12 -32.66
C MET A 670 -23.28 3.79 -33.21
N SER A 671 -22.83 2.90 -32.33
CA SER A 671 -22.37 1.56 -32.72
C SER A 671 -23.47 0.74 -33.40
N TYR A 672 -24.69 0.69 -32.83
CA TYR A 672 -25.80 -0.07 -33.41
C TYR A 672 -26.22 0.48 -34.77
N LEU A 673 -26.33 1.79 -34.93
CA LEU A 673 -26.66 2.42 -36.21
C LEU A 673 -25.58 2.17 -37.27
N SER A 674 -24.31 2.26 -36.87
CA SER A 674 -23.17 2.03 -37.76
C SER A 674 -23.12 0.57 -38.25
N ILE A 675 -23.38 -0.40 -37.36
CA ILE A 675 -23.51 -1.83 -37.71
C ILE A 675 -24.72 -2.07 -38.62
N LEU A 676 -25.87 -1.46 -38.34
CA LEU A 676 -27.06 -1.58 -39.18
C LEU A 676 -26.81 -1.05 -40.60
N ARG A 677 -26.03 0.03 -40.77
CA ARG A 677 -25.62 0.51 -42.09
C ARG A 677 -24.86 -0.57 -42.87
N SER A 678 -23.98 -1.32 -42.21
CA SER A 678 -23.28 -2.47 -42.82
C SER A 678 -24.27 -3.58 -43.20
N PHE A 679 -25.19 -3.95 -42.31
CA PHE A 679 -26.19 -4.99 -42.58
C PHE A 679 -27.19 -4.61 -43.69
N ASN A 680 -27.49 -3.33 -43.86
CA ASN A 680 -28.32 -2.84 -44.96
C ASN A 680 -27.73 -3.14 -46.34
N PHE A 681 -26.41 -3.18 -46.48
CA PHE A 681 -25.77 -3.67 -47.71
C PHE A 681 -25.53 -5.19 -47.69
N ALA A 682 -25.19 -5.76 -46.53
CA ALA A 682 -24.86 -7.17 -46.42
C ALA A 682 -26.06 -8.09 -46.66
N LEU A 683 -27.21 -7.81 -46.05
CA LEU A 683 -28.39 -8.67 -46.18
C LEU A 683 -28.81 -8.91 -47.66
N PRO A 684 -29.03 -7.87 -48.48
CA PRO A 684 -29.36 -8.08 -49.90
C PRO A 684 -28.18 -8.64 -50.72
N LEU A 685 -26.93 -8.35 -50.35
CA LEU A 685 -25.76 -8.89 -51.06
C LEU A 685 -25.68 -10.41 -50.88
N TRP A 686 -25.68 -10.89 -49.64
CA TRP A 686 -25.57 -12.32 -49.35
C TRP A 686 -26.81 -13.08 -49.86
N ALA A 687 -28.01 -12.51 -49.79
CA ALA A 687 -29.21 -13.09 -50.39
C ALA A 687 -29.09 -13.22 -51.92
N HIS A 688 -28.61 -12.17 -52.60
CA HIS A 688 -28.40 -12.20 -54.04
C HIS A 688 -27.28 -13.17 -54.45
N HIS A 689 -26.18 -13.19 -53.71
CA HIS A 689 -25.05 -14.09 -53.97
C HIS A 689 -25.45 -15.55 -53.79
N TRP A 690 -26.15 -15.88 -52.69
CA TRP A 690 -26.70 -17.22 -52.42
C TRP A 690 -27.58 -17.76 -53.56
N ILE A 691 -28.50 -16.94 -54.10
CA ILE A 691 -29.35 -17.36 -55.23
C ILE A 691 -28.48 -17.68 -56.45
N ASN A 692 -27.48 -16.85 -56.75
CA ASN A 692 -26.65 -16.99 -57.95
C ASN A 692 -25.61 -18.11 -57.87
N GLU A 693 -25.23 -18.54 -56.68
CA GLU A 693 -24.34 -19.69 -56.46
C GLU A 693 -25.06 -21.04 -56.60
N ASN A 694 -26.36 -21.08 -56.31
CA ASN A 694 -27.11 -22.34 -56.21
C ASN A 694 -28.16 -22.52 -57.32
N LEU A 695 -28.56 -21.45 -58.03
CA LEU A 695 -29.52 -21.53 -59.12
C LEU A 695 -28.83 -21.76 -60.49
N PRO A 696 -29.15 -22.84 -61.23
CA PRO A 696 -28.57 -23.10 -62.55
C PRO A 696 -29.21 -22.22 -63.64
N PHE A 697 -28.39 -21.51 -64.43
CA PHE A 697 -28.86 -20.62 -65.49
C PHE A 697 -28.95 -21.32 -66.85
N PRO A 698 -30.14 -21.39 -67.49
CA PRO A 698 -30.29 -22.00 -68.82
C PRO A 698 -29.45 -21.32 -69.90
N SER A 699 -29.26 -20.00 -69.79
CA SER A 699 -28.43 -19.20 -70.69
C SER A 699 -26.93 -19.43 -70.50
N TYR A 700 -26.51 -20.28 -69.57
CA TYR A 700 -25.12 -20.50 -69.18
C TYR A 700 -24.87 -21.98 -68.88
N ASP A 701 -25.17 -22.84 -69.86
CA ASP A 701 -24.92 -24.29 -69.80
C ASP A 701 -25.49 -24.99 -68.54
N ASN A 702 -26.61 -24.49 -67.99
CA ASN A 702 -27.20 -24.97 -66.73
C ASN A 702 -26.24 -24.95 -65.53
N LYS A 703 -25.28 -24.02 -65.53
CA LYS A 703 -24.37 -23.76 -64.41
C LYS A 703 -24.82 -22.53 -63.62
N PRO A 704 -24.49 -22.44 -62.32
CA PRO A 704 -24.70 -21.21 -61.56
C PRO A 704 -23.85 -20.06 -62.13
N MET A 705 -24.31 -18.82 -61.91
CA MET A 705 -23.61 -17.61 -62.37
C MET A 705 -22.35 -17.34 -61.56
N PHE A 706 -22.37 -17.67 -60.27
CA PHE A 706 -21.22 -17.54 -59.38
C PHE A 706 -20.72 -18.91 -58.95
N SER A 707 -19.40 -19.06 -58.88
CA SER A 707 -18.77 -20.17 -58.20
C SER A 707 -18.89 -20.00 -56.69
N LYS A 708 -19.02 -21.09 -55.95
CA LYS A 708 -18.96 -21.03 -54.48
C LYS A 708 -17.61 -20.46 -54.03
N PRO A 709 -17.58 -19.50 -53.09
CA PRO A 709 -16.34 -18.90 -52.62
C PRO A 709 -15.40 -19.94 -52.01
N ASN A 710 -14.12 -19.87 -52.35
CA ASN A 710 -13.09 -20.71 -51.74
C ASN A 710 -12.42 -19.95 -50.59
N PHE A 711 -12.90 -20.16 -49.38
CA PHE A 711 -12.35 -19.50 -48.19
C PHE A 711 -10.99 -20.14 -47.79
N THR A 712 -9.91 -19.35 -47.85
CA THR A 712 -8.58 -19.75 -47.36
C THR A 712 -8.51 -19.85 -45.83
N HIS A 713 -9.42 -19.19 -45.13
CA HIS A 713 -9.51 -19.13 -43.67
C HIS A 713 -10.97 -19.09 -43.21
N ILE A 714 -11.25 -19.49 -41.96
CA ILE A 714 -12.62 -19.49 -41.42
C ILE A 714 -12.99 -18.08 -40.94
N PRO A 715 -14.02 -17.42 -41.52
CA PRO A 715 -14.37 -16.05 -41.16
C PRO A 715 -15.15 -16.02 -39.83
N THR A 716 -14.48 -15.65 -38.74
CA THR A 716 -15.08 -15.55 -37.40
C THR A 716 -16.16 -14.46 -37.32
N THR A 717 -16.03 -13.39 -38.10
CA THR A 717 -16.99 -12.28 -38.20
C THR A 717 -18.29 -12.66 -38.91
N LEU A 718 -18.32 -13.79 -39.61
CA LEU A 718 -19.49 -14.34 -40.30
C LEU A 718 -19.98 -15.64 -39.62
N GLY A 719 -19.81 -15.72 -38.30
CA GLY A 719 -20.27 -16.85 -37.48
C GLY A 719 -19.33 -18.07 -37.49
N GLY A 720 -18.14 -17.97 -38.09
CA GLY A 720 -17.19 -19.09 -38.21
C GLY A 720 -17.62 -20.14 -39.25
N ILE A 721 -18.40 -19.71 -40.26
CA ILE A 721 -19.04 -20.59 -41.24
C ILE A 721 -18.55 -20.23 -42.63
N THR A 722 -18.33 -21.23 -43.49
CA THR A 722 -17.88 -21.06 -44.89
C THR A 722 -19.00 -21.17 -45.91
N ASP A 723 -20.20 -21.57 -45.50
CA ASP A 723 -21.38 -21.65 -46.37
C ASP A 723 -22.14 -20.31 -46.39
N THR A 724 -22.38 -19.77 -47.58
CA THR A 724 -22.96 -18.42 -47.78
C THR A 724 -24.41 -18.32 -47.31
N PHE A 725 -25.17 -19.41 -47.33
CA PHE A 725 -26.55 -19.46 -46.84
C PHE A 725 -26.59 -19.41 -45.31
N GLU A 726 -25.71 -20.17 -44.64
CA GLU A 726 -25.59 -20.12 -43.18
C GLU A 726 -24.98 -18.78 -42.70
N GLN A 727 -24.08 -18.17 -43.47
CA GLN A 727 -23.62 -16.79 -43.22
C GLN A 727 -24.78 -15.78 -43.32
N LEU A 728 -25.66 -15.91 -44.31
CA LEU A 728 -26.85 -15.06 -44.43
C LEU A 728 -27.78 -15.19 -43.22
N LYS A 729 -28.00 -16.41 -42.71
CA LYS A 729 -28.78 -16.63 -41.48
C LYS A 729 -28.12 -16.00 -40.24
N PHE A 730 -26.80 -16.10 -40.13
CA PHE A 730 -26.05 -15.44 -39.05
C PHE A 730 -26.22 -13.91 -39.11
N ILE A 731 -26.05 -13.31 -40.30
CA ILE A 731 -26.23 -11.86 -40.49
C ILE A 731 -27.68 -11.43 -40.19
N LEU A 732 -28.69 -12.23 -40.58
CA LEU A 732 -30.10 -11.99 -40.23
C LEU A 732 -30.32 -11.98 -38.71
N HIS A 733 -29.73 -12.95 -38.00
CA HIS A 733 -29.82 -13.03 -36.54
C HIS A 733 -29.19 -11.81 -35.86
N GLU A 734 -27.96 -11.45 -36.26
CA GLU A 734 -27.25 -10.29 -35.72
C GLU A 734 -27.97 -8.98 -36.04
N CYS A 735 -28.54 -8.83 -37.25
CA CYS A 735 -29.35 -7.67 -37.60
C CYS A 735 -30.58 -7.54 -36.70
N SER A 736 -31.32 -8.64 -36.49
CA SER A 736 -32.47 -8.66 -35.57
C SER A 736 -32.08 -8.28 -34.14
N ALA A 737 -30.96 -8.81 -33.64
CA ALA A 737 -30.47 -8.51 -32.29
C ALA A 737 -30.08 -7.03 -32.12
N ASN A 738 -29.46 -6.42 -33.14
CA ASN A 738 -29.11 -4.99 -33.12
C ASN A 738 -30.34 -4.08 -33.24
N LEU A 739 -31.39 -4.49 -33.99
CA LEU A 739 -32.66 -3.75 -34.05
C LEU A 739 -33.40 -3.72 -32.71
N GLU A 740 -33.40 -4.84 -31.96
CA GLU A 740 -33.98 -4.89 -30.62
C GLU A 740 -33.27 -3.90 -29.67
N LYS A 741 -31.93 -3.90 -29.71
CA LYS A 741 -31.12 -2.97 -28.92
C LYS A 741 -31.34 -1.52 -29.31
N LEU A 742 -31.42 -1.21 -30.61
CA LEU A 742 -31.76 0.12 -31.09
C LEU A 742 -33.15 0.58 -30.61
N GLY A 743 -34.08 -0.34 -30.36
CA GLY A 743 -35.40 -0.01 -29.79
C GLY A 743 -35.32 0.75 -28.46
N THR A 744 -34.26 0.55 -27.66
CA THR A 744 -34.04 1.27 -26.39
C THR A 744 -33.73 2.76 -26.60
N PHE A 745 -33.25 3.15 -27.78
CA PHE A 745 -32.97 4.55 -28.12
C PHE A 745 -34.23 5.41 -28.15
N ARG A 746 -35.41 4.82 -28.39
CA ARG A 746 -36.70 5.54 -28.50
C ARG A 746 -37.06 6.37 -27.26
N SER A 747 -36.60 5.96 -26.08
CA SER A 747 -36.82 6.67 -24.81
C SER A 747 -35.70 7.64 -24.43
N PHE A 748 -34.58 7.64 -25.16
CA PHE A 748 -33.41 8.44 -24.82
C PHE A 748 -33.52 9.87 -25.35
N GLU A 749 -33.46 10.86 -24.47
CA GLU A 749 -33.31 12.30 -24.79
C GLU A 749 -34.21 12.81 -25.93
N ARG A 750 -35.51 12.47 -25.86
CA ARG A 750 -36.51 12.76 -26.91
C ARG A 750 -36.70 14.26 -27.19
N ASP A 751 -36.55 15.09 -26.17
CA ASP A 751 -36.81 16.54 -26.23
C ASP A 751 -35.57 17.34 -26.68
N ASN A 752 -34.43 16.68 -26.92
CA ASN A 752 -33.21 17.34 -27.35
C ASN A 752 -33.29 17.79 -28.82
N ALA A 753 -33.01 19.07 -29.09
CA ALA A 753 -33.11 19.66 -30.43
C ALA A 753 -32.15 19.07 -31.46
N ILE A 754 -30.95 18.60 -31.03
CA ILE A 754 -29.94 17.99 -31.90
C ILE A 754 -30.31 16.54 -32.23
N LEU A 755 -30.94 15.82 -31.31
CA LEU A 755 -31.39 14.44 -31.52
C LEU A 755 -32.77 14.32 -32.18
N ALA A 756 -33.57 15.38 -32.20
CA ALA A 756 -34.90 15.36 -32.84
C ALA A 756 -34.87 14.90 -34.32
N PRO A 757 -33.91 15.33 -35.17
CA PRO A 757 -33.72 14.77 -36.51
C PRO A 757 -33.47 13.26 -36.52
N VAL A 758 -32.64 12.75 -35.59
CA VAL A 758 -32.29 11.32 -35.47
C VAL A 758 -33.54 10.51 -35.09
N HIS A 759 -34.28 10.95 -34.07
CA HIS A 759 -35.53 10.30 -33.65
C HIS A 759 -36.57 10.26 -34.76
N LYS A 760 -36.71 11.38 -35.49
CA LYS A 760 -37.62 11.48 -36.63
C LYS A 760 -37.28 10.46 -37.71
N VAL A 761 -36.02 10.39 -38.12
CA VAL A 761 -35.55 9.50 -39.19
C VAL A 761 -35.61 8.02 -38.76
N VAL A 762 -35.24 7.71 -37.51
CA VAL A 762 -35.14 6.33 -37.01
C VAL A 762 -36.51 5.73 -36.66
N PHE A 763 -37.41 6.50 -36.03
CA PHE A 763 -38.65 5.99 -35.44
C PHE A 763 -39.95 6.57 -36.01
N GLU A 764 -39.92 7.76 -36.62
CA GLU A 764 -41.13 8.39 -37.16
C GLU A 764 -41.28 8.11 -38.67
N THR A 765 -42.51 8.17 -39.18
CA THR A 765 -42.82 7.95 -40.60
C THR A 765 -42.43 9.18 -41.43
N SER A 766 -41.13 9.42 -41.59
CA SER A 766 -40.59 10.60 -42.28
C SER A 766 -39.88 10.32 -43.59
N LEU A 767 -39.51 9.07 -43.85
CA LEU A 767 -38.70 8.69 -45.01
C LEU A 767 -39.57 8.14 -46.14
N ASN A 768 -39.22 8.51 -47.38
CA ASN A 768 -39.83 7.95 -48.58
C ASN A 768 -39.14 6.62 -48.95
N TYR A 769 -39.94 5.60 -49.21
CA TYR A 769 -39.48 4.24 -49.54
C TYR A 769 -40.22 3.71 -50.76
N ASP A 770 -39.48 3.32 -51.79
CA ASP A 770 -40.06 2.75 -52.99
C ASP A 770 -40.32 1.26 -52.74
N TYR A 771 -41.58 0.87 -52.61
CA TYR A 771 -41.99 -0.52 -52.44
C TYR A 771 -42.17 -1.17 -53.81
N TYR A 772 -41.30 -2.12 -54.15
CA TYR A 772 -41.26 -2.84 -55.41
C TYR A 772 -42.13 -4.09 -55.33
N THR A 773 -43.15 -4.18 -56.19
CA THR A 773 -43.99 -5.38 -56.35
C THR A 773 -43.48 -6.31 -57.44
N SER A 774 -42.72 -5.76 -58.39
CA SER A 774 -41.96 -6.50 -59.40
C SER A 774 -40.79 -5.64 -59.88
N ILE A 775 -39.89 -6.20 -60.68
CA ILE A 775 -38.70 -5.52 -61.24
C ILE A 775 -39.04 -4.19 -61.92
N ASN A 776 -40.22 -4.06 -62.52
CA ASN A 776 -40.63 -2.86 -63.26
C ASN A 776 -41.74 -2.05 -62.56
N THR A 777 -42.30 -2.53 -61.46
CA THR A 777 -43.43 -1.87 -60.78
C THR A 777 -43.10 -1.54 -59.33
N SER A 778 -43.28 -0.27 -58.96
CA SER A 778 -43.11 0.20 -57.58
C SER A 778 -44.12 1.29 -57.25
N TYR A 779 -44.40 1.45 -55.96
CA TYR A 779 -45.18 2.57 -55.43
C TYR A 779 -44.49 3.15 -54.20
N LYS A 780 -44.69 4.44 -53.96
CA LYS A 780 -44.08 5.13 -52.82
C LYS A 780 -44.84 4.82 -51.54
N THR A 781 -44.10 4.46 -50.51
CA THR A 781 -44.55 4.28 -49.14
C THR A 781 -43.74 5.18 -48.21
N THR A 782 -44.26 5.41 -47.01
CA THR A 782 -43.55 6.18 -45.99
C THR A 782 -43.36 5.34 -44.74
N GLY A 783 -42.24 5.55 -44.06
CA GLY A 783 -41.84 4.77 -42.90
C GLY A 783 -40.62 5.36 -42.21
N SER A 784 -40.12 4.63 -41.21
CA SER A 784 -38.90 4.93 -40.48
C SER A 784 -37.81 3.91 -40.79
N ILE A 785 -36.55 4.22 -40.48
CA ILE A 785 -35.44 3.26 -40.61
C ILE A 785 -35.77 1.94 -39.89
N MET A 786 -36.28 2.01 -38.66
CA MET A 786 -36.65 0.83 -37.88
C MET A 786 -37.72 -0.02 -38.58
N SER A 787 -38.76 0.62 -39.14
CA SER A 787 -39.82 -0.11 -39.85
C SER A 787 -39.31 -0.80 -41.12
N PHE A 788 -38.42 -0.14 -41.86
CA PHE A 788 -37.86 -0.70 -43.10
C PHE A 788 -36.90 -1.86 -42.83
N PHE A 789 -36.07 -1.78 -41.79
CA PHE A 789 -35.21 -2.91 -41.42
C PHE A 789 -36.00 -4.11 -40.93
N LEU A 790 -37.06 -3.90 -40.13
CA LEU A 790 -37.94 -5.00 -39.72
C LEU A 790 -38.58 -5.67 -40.94
N ASP A 791 -39.04 -4.87 -41.90
CA ASP A 791 -39.56 -5.37 -43.18
C ASP A 791 -38.49 -6.13 -43.98
N HIS A 792 -37.24 -5.63 -44.06
CA HIS A 792 -36.14 -6.33 -44.74
C HIS A 792 -35.80 -7.66 -44.09
N VAL A 793 -35.71 -7.70 -42.76
CA VAL A 793 -35.43 -8.93 -42.01
C VAL A 793 -36.54 -9.97 -42.23
N ILE A 794 -37.82 -9.55 -42.17
CA ILE A 794 -38.96 -10.45 -42.44
C ILE A 794 -38.93 -10.93 -43.89
N GLN A 795 -38.72 -10.04 -44.84
CA GLN A 795 -38.72 -10.35 -46.27
C GLN A 795 -37.61 -11.33 -46.63
N ILE A 796 -36.36 -11.07 -46.20
CA ILE A 796 -35.23 -11.95 -46.48
C ILE A 796 -35.33 -13.26 -45.68
N SER A 797 -35.80 -13.23 -44.42
CA SER A 797 -36.04 -14.46 -43.66
C SER A 797 -37.12 -15.33 -44.32
N SER A 798 -38.16 -14.73 -44.90
CA SER A 798 -39.18 -15.49 -45.63
C SER A 798 -38.69 -15.97 -47.01
N LEU A 799 -37.60 -15.40 -47.53
CA LEU A 799 -36.97 -15.81 -48.79
C LEU A 799 -36.07 -17.04 -48.56
N THR A 800 -35.44 -17.16 -47.40
CA THR A 800 -34.58 -18.30 -47.05
C THR A 800 -35.35 -19.59 -46.76
N GLU A 801 -36.67 -19.52 -46.59
CA GLU A 801 -37.57 -20.67 -46.41
C GLU A 801 -38.13 -21.22 -47.74
N GLU A 802 -37.97 -20.50 -48.86
CA GLU A 802 -38.51 -20.87 -50.17
C GLU A 802 -37.53 -21.71 -51.00
N GLU A 803 -38.07 -22.56 -51.90
CA GLU A 803 -37.25 -23.26 -52.89
C GLU A 803 -36.68 -22.28 -53.92
N LEU A 804 -35.40 -22.49 -54.28
CA LEU A 804 -34.68 -21.64 -55.22
C LEU A 804 -35.35 -21.62 -56.60
N SER A 805 -35.77 -20.44 -57.03
CA SER A 805 -36.36 -20.24 -58.35
C SER A 805 -36.00 -18.88 -58.95
N PHE A 806 -36.12 -18.77 -60.27
CA PHE A 806 -35.93 -17.52 -60.99
C PHE A 806 -36.88 -16.40 -60.54
N GLU A 807 -38.07 -16.73 -60.01
CA GLU A 807 -39.04 -15.76 -59.53
C GLU A 807 -38.53 -14.95 -58.31
N MET A 808 -37.53 -15.47 -57.58
CA MET A 808 -36.91 -14.77 -56.45
C MET A 808 -36.26 -13.43 -56.85
N PHE A 809 -35.71 -13.31 -58.07
CA PHE A 809 -35.17 -12.03 -58.55
C PHE A 809 -36.24 -10.98 -58.83
N ASN A 810 -37.47 -11.43 -59.11
CA ASN A 810 -38.63 -10.57 -59.32
C ASN A 810 -39.50 -10.42 -58.07
N SER A 811 -39.10 -11.04 -56.96
CA SER A 811 -39.84 -11.04 -55.71
C SER A 811 -39.62 -9.74 -54.93
N PRO A 812 -40.68 -9.14 -54.34
CA PRO A 812 -40.52 -8.01 -53.43
C PRO A 812 -39.48 -8.30 -52.35
N LYS A 813 -39.39 -9.56 -51.90
CA LYS A 813 -38.53 -10.01 -50.80
C LYS A 813 -37.05 -9.69 -50.99
N LEU A 814 -36.57 -9.71 -52.24
CA LEU A 814 -35.20 -9.33 -52.59
C LEU A 814 -35.14 -7.89 -53.08
N LEU A 815 -36.07 -7.48 -53.94
CA LEU A 815 -36.07 -6.16 -54.59
C LEU A 815 -36.07 -4.99 -53.60
N ASN A 816 -36.87 -5.09 -52.55
CA ASN A 816 -37.09 -4.04 -51.56
C ASN A 816 -35.83 -3.74 -50.72
N PRO A 817 -35.18 -4.73 -50.07
CA PRO A 817 -33.88 -4.52 -49.44
C PRO A 817 -32.81 -4.06 -50.43
N TYR A 818 -32.76 -4.66 -51.62
CA TYR A 818 -31.69 -4.42 -52.59
C TYR A 818 -31.71 -3.01 -53.19
N LEU A 819 -32.87 -2.54 -53.68
CA LEU A 819 -32.96 -1.28 -54.42
C LEU A 819 -33.01 -0.05 -53.53
N ASN A 820 -33.46 -0.21 -52.27
CA ASN A 820 -33.51 0.87 -51.29
C ASN A 820 -32.26 0.99 -50.41
N ALA A 821 -31.33 0.02 -50.47
CA ALA A 821 -30.13 0.01 -49.62
C ALA A 821 -29.36 1.34 -49.64
N ASN A 822 -29.19 1.97 -50.81
CA ASN A 822 -28.46 3.24 -50.88
C ASN A 822 -29.17 4.40 -50.18
N SER A 823 -30.49 4.50 -50.37
CA SER A 823 -31.32 5.53 -49.72
C SER A 823 -31.24 5.39 -48.20
N LEU A 824 -31.38 4.16 -47.72
CA LEU A 824 -31.32 3.87 -46.29
C LEU A 824 -29.94 4.19 -45.70
N ALA A 825 -28.85 3.83 -46.39
CA ALA A 825 -27.49 4.09 -45.94
C ALA A 825 -27.18 5.59 -45.80
N VAL A 826 -27.67 6.43 -46.71
CA VAL A 826 -27.51 7.89 -46.61
C VAL A 826 -28.25 8.43 -45.39
N ASN A 827 -29.50 8.01 -45.18
CA ASN A 827 -30.28 8.44 -44.01
C ASN A 827 -29.65 7.98 -42.67
N ILE A 828 -29.01 6.81 -42.64
CA ILE A 828 -28.27 6.32 -41.46
C ILE A 828 -27.00 7.16 -41.24
N SER A 829 -26.24 7.46 -42.29
CA SER A 829 -25.04 8.30 -42.20
C SER A 829 -25.38 9.72 -41.70
N ASP A 830 -26.48 10.32 -42.18
CA ASP A 830 -26.94 11.62 -41.67
C ASP A 830 -27.32 11.57 -40.19
N ALA A 831 -27.94 10.46 -39.75
CA ALA A 831 -28.28 10.22 -38.35
C ALA A 831 -27.02 10.05 -37.46
N LEU A 832 -25.97 9.39 -37.98
CA LEU A 832 -24.69 9.22 -37.29
C LEU A 832 -23.96 10.55 -37.10
N ILE A 833 -23.95 11.43 -38.12
CA ILE A 833 -23.38 12.78 -38.02
C ILE A 833 -24.07 13.58 -36.90
N CYS A 834 -25.42 13.56 -36.86
CA CYS A 834 -26.17 14.26 -35.82
C CYS A 834 -25.88 13.69 -34.41
N LEU A 835 -25.61 12.38 -34.28
CA LEU A 835 -25.20 11.76 -33.02
C LEU A 835 -23.80 12.20 -32.59
N THR A 836 -22.86 12.31 -33.54
CA THR A 836 -21.51 12.86 -33.27
C THR A 836 -21.59 14.30 -32.77
N ASP A 837 -22.39 15.14 -33.43
CA ASP A 837 -22.60 16.53 -33.04
C ASP A 837 -23.22 16.63 -31.63
N TYR A 838 -24.17 15.76 -31.30
CA TYR A 838 -24.76 15.68 -29.97
C TYR A 838 -23.73 15.33 -28.90
N ILE A 839 -22.84 14.36 -29.16
CA ILE A 839 -21.78 13.96 -28.22
C ILE A 839 -20.82 15.15 -27.98
N ALA A 840 -20.42 15.84 -29.05
CA ALA A 840 -19.53 17.00 -28.97
C ALA A 840 -20.16 18.18 -28.19
N ASP A 841 -21.43 18.52 -28.47
CA ASP A 841 -22.14 19.60 -27.78
C ASP A 841 -22.37 19.29 -26.29
N THR A 842 -22.76 18.05 -26.00
CA THR A 842 -22.96 17.56 -24.62
C THR A 842 -21.64 17.64 -23.85
N SER A 843 -20.54 17.13 -24.43
CA SER A 843 -19.20 17.18 -23.85
C SER A 843 -18.73 18.62 -23.55
N ASN A 844 -18.92 19.54 -24.49
CA ASN A 844 -18.55 20.95 -24.34
C ASN A 844 -19.39 21.64 -23.26
N THR A 845 -20.69 21.38 -23.23
CA THR A 845 -21.61 21.94 -22.23
C THR A 845 -21.24 21.45 -20.83
N PHE A 846 -21.02 20.15 -20.65
CA PHE A 846 -20.60 19.58 -19.36
C PHE A 846 -19.24 20.10 -18.91
N THR A 847 -18.25 20.16 -19.82
CA THR A 847 -16.92 20.70 -19.50
C THR A 847 -17.00 22.15 -19.03
N THR A 848 -17.83 22.96 -19.67
CA THR A 848 -18.05 24.36 -19.29
C THR A 848 -18.71 24.49 -17.92
N ILE A 849 -19.74 23.67 -17.65
CA ILE A 849 -20.44 23.65 -16.35
C ILE A 849 -19.48 23.23 -15.24
N ILE A 850 -18.68 22.17 -15.43
CA ILE A 850 -17.78 21.65 -14.41
C ILE A 850 -16.67 22.66 -14.10
N ARG A 851 -16.06 23.29 -15.11
CA ARG A 851 -15.07 24.37 -14.91
C ARG A 851 -15.66 25.56 -14.16
N LEU A 852 -16.91 25.93 -14.44
CA LEU A 852 -17.59 27.02 -13.73
C LEU A 852 -17.85 26.64 -12.26
N VAL A 853 -18.29 25.41 -11.99
CA VAL A 853 -18.49 24.89 -10.64
C VAL A 853 -17.17 24.85 -9.87
N GLU A 854 -16.09 24.38 -10.49
CA GLU A 854 -14.74 24.32 -9.90
C GLU A 854 -14.28 25.70 -9.38
N ILE A 855 -14.42 26.74 -10.20
CA ILE A 855 -14.03 28.11 -9.83
C ILE A 855 -14.90 28.63 -8.68
N ILE A 856 -16.22 28.46 -8.76
CA ILE A 856 -17.15 28.96 -7.73
C ILE A 856 -16.90 28.26 -6.39
N VAL A 857 -16.78 26.93 -6.38
CA VAL A 857 -16.56 26.14 -5.16
C VAL A 857 -15.23 26.51 -4.52
N SER A 858 -14.17 26.68 -5.32
CA SER A 858 -12.84 27.08 -4.84
C SER A 858 -12.87 28.45 -4.15
N ILE A 859 -13.54 29.44 -4.74
CA ILE A 859 -13.66 30.79 -4.15
C ILE A 859 -14.46 30.73 -2.83
N VAL A 860 -15.61 30.04 -2.82
CA VAL A 860 -16.46 29.90 -1.63
C VAL A 860 -15.69 29.24 -0.49
N PHE A 861 -14.88 28.22 -0.79
CA PHE A 861 -14.09 27.50 0.22
C PHE A 861 -13.02 28.41 0.83
N VAL A 862 -12.30 29.17 0.03
CA VAL A 862 -11.30 30.14 0.51
C VAL A 862 -11.94 31.14 1.47
N VAL A 863 -13.10 31.70 1.10
CA VAL A 863 -13.82 32.67 1.94
C VAL A 863 -14.24 32.06 3.27
N ILE A 864 -14.87 30.87 3.25
CA ILE A 864 -15.32 30.18 4.47
C ILE A 864 -14.14 29.91 5.42
N TRP A 865 -13.03 29.40 4.89
CA TRP A 865 -11.85 29.07 5.69
C TRP A 865 -11.24 30.31 6.35
N ILE A 866 -11.06 31.41 5.61
CA ILE A 866 -10.50 32.65 6.14
C ILE A 866 -11.40 33.25 7.21
N VAL A 867 -12.72 33.30 6.98
CA VAL A 867 -13.69 33.84 7.96
C VAL A 867 -13.64 33.03 9.26
N LEU A 868 -13.62 31.71 9.17
CA LEU A 868 -13.56 30.85 10.35
C LEU A 868 -12.24 30.99 11.12
N LEU A 869 -11.11 31.12 10.43
CA LEU A 869 -9.82 31.38 11.05
C LEU A 869 -9.85 32.68 11.89
N ILE A 870 -10.37 33.77 11.31
CA ILE A 870 -10.48 35.07 12.01
C ILE A 870 -11.36 34.95 13.26
N VAL A 871 -12.51 34.26 13.16
CA VAL A 871 -13.43 34.05 14.28
C VAL A 871 -12.76 33.23 15.40
N GLN A 872 -12.01 32.20 15.05
CA GLN A 872 -11.30 31.35 16.01
C GLN A 872 -10.22 32.15 16.75
N LEU A 873 -9.41 32.94 16.04
CA LEU A 873 -8.36 33.77 16.64
C LEU A 873 -8.93 34.82 17.60
N ARG A 874 -10.05 35.47 17.24
CA ARG A 874 -10.72 36.44 18.12
C ARG A 874 -11.25 35.80 19.40
N LYS A 875 -11.91 34.64 19.30
CA LYS A 875 -12.43 33.91 20.49
C LYS A 875 -11.29 33.46 21.40
N LEU A 876 -10.17 33.00 20.85
CA LEU A 876 -8.99 32.59 21.62
C LEU A 876 -8.41 33.78 22.41
N LYS A 877 -8.23 34.94 21.77
CA LYS A 877 -7.71 36.14 22.43
C LYS A 877 -8.62 36.63 23.55
N ARG A 878 -9.95 36.57 23.37
CA ARG A 878 -10.93 36.96 24.40
C ARG A 878 -10.85 36.07 25.64
N ASN A 879 -10.91 34.76 25.46
CA ASN A 879 -10.82 33.80 26.58
C ASN A 879 -9.50 33.94 27.36
N LYS A 880 -8.39 34.19 26.65
CA LYS A 880 -7.08 34.45 27.27
C LYS A 880 -7.12 35.67 28.21
N MET A 881 -7.73 36.77 27.77
CA MET A 881 -7.87 37.98 28.57
C MET A 881 -8.76 37.78 29.81
N GLU A 882 -9.83 36.99 29.70
CA GLU A 882 -10.71 36.65 30.82
C GLU A 882 -9.96 35.89 31.93
N ILE A 883 -9.07 34.97 31.57
CA ILE A 883 -8.25 34.20 32.53
C ILE A 883 -7.30 35.13 33.30
N TYR A 884 -6.61 36.04 32.61
CA TYR A 884 -5.67 36.97 33.28
C TYR A 884 -6.38 37.92 34.24
N LYS A 885 -7.59 38.39 33.89
CA LYS A 885 -8.42 39.21 34.80
C LYS A 885 -8.85 38.45 36.06
N CYS A 886 -9.09 37.15 35.97
CA CYS A 886 -9.42 36.34 37.14
C CYS A 886 -8.22 36.19 38.09
N LEU A 887 -7.00 36.00 37.55
CA LEU A 887 -5.78 35.86 38.36
C LEU A 887 -5.43 37.15 39.12
N THR A 888 -5.64 38.32 38.53
CA THR A 888 -5.37 39.62 39.18
C THR A 888 -6.46 40.04 40.16
N ALA A 889 -7.61 39.37 40.19
CA ALA A 889 -8.70 39.64 41.12
C ALA A 889 -8.55 38.91 42.48
N LEU A 890 -7.53 38.07 42.66
CA LEU A 890 -7.29 37.32 43.90
C LEU A 890 -6.89 38.25 45.07
N PRO A 891 -7.35 37.98 46.32
CA PRO A 891 -7.00 38.79 47.48
C PRO A 891 -5.49 38.83 47.76
N LYS A 892 -4.93 40.03 47.91
CA LYS A 892 -3.47 40.23 48.07
C LYS A 892 -2.86 39.52 49.29
N ASN A 893 -3.61 39.40 50.38
CA ASN A 893 -3.20 38.68 51.59
C ASN A 893 -2.98 37.17 51.33
N VAL A 894 -3.85 36.55 50.53
CA VAL A 894 -3.74 35.14 50.14
C VAL A 894 -2.55 34.95 49.19
N VAL A 895 -2.37 35.85 48.23
CA VAL A 895 -1.25 35.79 47.27
C VAL A 895 0.10 36.01 47.95
N SER A 896 0.18 36.93 48.93
CA SER A 896 1.40 37.17 49.72
C SER A 896 1.79 35.94 50.55
N SER A 897 0.83 35.29 51.20
CA SER A 897 1.06 34.06 51.96
C SER A 897 1.58 32.92 51.06
N MET A 898 1.07 32.80 49.83
CA MET A 898 1.56 31.82 48.86
C MET A 898 2.98 32.14 48.36
N SER A 899 3.29 33.40 48.03
CA SER A 899 4.66 33.80 47.66
C SER A 899 5.67 33.51 48.79
N GLU A 900 5.25 33.72 50.04
CA GLU A 900 6.05 33.45 51.24
C GLU A 900 6.27 31.95 51.50
N ALA A 901 5.23 31.11 51.30
CA ALA A 901 5.35 29.65 51.40
C ALA A 901 6.33 29.05 50.36
N MET A 902 6.52 29.72 49.22
CA MET A 902 7.49 29.34 48.19
C MET A 902 8.92 29.86 48.46
N ARG A 903 9.15 30.61 49.54
CA ARG A 903 10.50 31.05 49.94
C ARG A 903 11.31 29.84 50.36
N VAL A 904 12.36 29.54 49.59
CA VAL A 904 13.34 28.53 49.95
C VAL A 904 14.08 29.04 51.19
N LEU A 905 13.75 28.49 52.36
CA LEU A 905 14.56 28.67 53.56
C LEU A 905 15.92 28.04 53.26
N LYS A 906 16.92 28.88 53.00
CA LYS A 906 18.31 28.47 53.08
C LYS A 906 18.51 28.06 54.53
N LYS A 907 18.76 26.77 54.77
CA LYS A 907 19.30 26.34 56.05
C LYS A 907 20.75 26.83 56.03
N ASP A 908 20.99 27.97 56.64
CA ASP A 908 22.33 28.51 56.84
C ASP A 908 23.05 27.57 57.81
N GLU A 909 23.86 26.67 57.26
CA GLU A 909 24.97 26.08 58.00
C GLU A 909 26.14 27.05 57.90
N ASN A 910 26.49 27.60 59.07
CA ASN A 910 27.70 28.36 59.40
C ASN A 910 27.96 29.65 58.61
N ASP A 911 27.55 30.78 59.20
CA ASP A 911 28.54 31.81 59.56
C ASP A 911 27.93 32.86 60.51
N THR A 912 28.54 32.97 61.68
CA THR A 912 28.39 34.08 62.62
C THR A 912 29.18 35.29 62.13
N SER A 913 28.50 36.34 61.67
CA SER A 913 28.89 37.73 61.96
C SER A 913 27.83 38.72 61.46
N ARG A 914 27.46 39.67 62.32
CA ARG A 914 26.47 40.71 62.07
C ARG A 914 27.09 41.92 61.34
N THR A 915 26.17 42.73 60.79
CA THR A 915 26.20 44.16 60.44
C THR A 915 26.72 44.58 59.07
N THR A 916 25.81 44.72 58.10
CA THR A 916 25.70 45.83 57.10
C THR A 916 24.45 45.62 56.23
N GLU A 917 23.27 45.84 56.83
CA GLU A 917 21.98 45.86 56.10
C GLU A 917 21.40 47.27 56.18
N ALA A 918 21.68 48.11 55.18
CA ALA A 918 20.92 49.33 54.88
C ALA A 918 21.18 49.83 53.44
N ASP A 919 22.41 49.69 52.91
CA ASP A 919 22.76 50.28 51.60
C ASP A 919 22.61 49.33 50.39
N THR A 920 22.25 48.06 50.60
CA THR A 920 21.98 47.10 49.51
C THR A 920 20.53 47.05 49.06
N GLU A 921 19.58 47.67 49.80
CA GLU A 921 18.16 47.72 49.40
C GLU A 921 17.85 48.80 48.37
N LEU A 922 18.56 49.94 48.39
CA LEU A 922 18.38 51.02 47.40
C LEU A 922 18.88 50.63 46.00
N ASN A 923 20.00 49.89 45.92
CA ASN A 923 20.55 49.44 44.64
C ASN A 923 19.66 48.38 43.95
N LYS A 924 18.89 47.60 44.73
CA LYS A 924 17.91 46.64 44.20
C LYS A 924 16.64 47.30 43.66
N GLN A 925 16.27 48.46 44.19
CA GLN A 925 15.13 49.22 43.67
C GLN A 925 15.49 49.91 42.35
N GLU A 926 16.69 50.47 42.22
CA GLU A 926 17.16 51.07 40.96
C GLU A 926 17.41 50.02 39.87
N GLU A 927 17.97 48.85 40.22
CA GLU A 927 18.18 47.75 39.26
C GLU A 927 16.86 47.10 38.79
N ASN A 928 15.84 47.03 39.66
CA ASN A 928 14.50 46.59 39.27
C ASN A 928 13.79 47.64 38.41
N MET A 929 14.01 48.93 38.67
CA MET A 929 13.46 50.02 37.84
C MET A 929 14.08 50.00 36.43
N LEU A 930 15.41 49.80 36.33
CA LEU A 930 16.12 49.62 35.06
C LEU A 930 15.70 48.34 34.32
N LYS A 931 15.40 47.25 35.02
CA LYS A 931 14.81 46.03 34.42
C LYS A 931 13.39 46.23 33.92
N ILE A 932 12.57 47.03 34.61
CA ILE A 932 11.22 47.39 34.17
C ILE A 932 11.25 48.28 32.92
N PHE A 933 12.22 49.20 32.82
CA PHE A 933 12.41 49.99 31.61
C PHE A 933 13.02 49.20 30.44
N ALA A 934 13.88 48.21 30.73
CA ALA A 934 14.39 47.28 29.72
C ALA A 934 13.33 46.27 29.24
N SER A 935 12.39 45.84 30.09
CA SER A 935 11.28 44.96 29.71
C SER A 935 10.13 45.70 29.00
N ALA A 936 9.94 47.00 29.28
CA ALA A 936 8.93 47.81 28.61
C ALA A 936 9.24 48.03 27.11
N SER A 937 10.52 48.01 26.71
CA SER A 937 10.95 48.28 25.33
C SER A 937 10.69 47.13 24.33
N ASP A 938 10.42 45.91 24.79
CA ASP A 938 10.18 44.74 23.92
C ASP A 938 8.69 44.34 23.82
N SER A 939 7.79 45.20 24.31
CA SER A 939 6.35 44.92 24.41
C SER A 939 5.58 44.97 23.08
N ASN A 940 6.24 45.29 21.97
CA ASN A 940 5.60 45.26 20.65
C ASN A 940 5.98 43.98 19.88
N THR A 941 4.97 43.11 19.75
CA THR A 941 4.86 41.98 18.80
C THR A 941 5.49 40.62 19.17
N SER A 942 5.09 40.03 20.30
CA SER A 942 5.04 38.56 20.39
C SER A 942 3.60 38.08 20.19
N ILE A 943 3.18 37.96 18.92
CA ILE A 943 2.13 36.97 18.62
C ILE A 943 2.71 35.64 19.10
N SER A 944 2.10 35.02 20.12
CA SER A 944 2.55 33.73 20.66
C SER A 944 2.81 32.78 19.50
N ALA A 945 4.01 32.20 19.41
CA ALA A 945 4.43 31.35 18.28
C ALA A 945 3.37 30.28 17.93
N ASP A 946 2.62 29.80 18.92
CA ASP A 946 1.51 28.86 18.76
C ASP A 946 0.38 29.36 17.85
N ILE A 947 0.06 30.66 17.87
CA ILE A 947 -0.95 31.27 16.99
C ILE A 947 -0.45 31.31 15.54
N ILE A 948 0.85 31.55 15.33
CA ILE A 948 1.48 31.54 14.01
C ILE A 948 1.48 30.12 13.45
N ILE A 949 1.94 29.14 14.25
CA ILE A 949 1.96 27.73 13.87
C ILE A 949 0.55 27.24 13.53
N PHE A 950 -0.43 27.56 14.38
CA PHE A 950 -1.83 27.21 14.13
C PHE A 950 -2.34 27.79 12.80
N SER A 951 -2.05 29.07 12.53
CA SER A 951 -2.48 29.74 11.30
C SER A 951 -1.80 29.12 10.07
N ILE A 952 -0.51 28.78 10.15
CA ILE A 952 0.21 28.11 9.06
C ILE A 952 -0.39 26.73 8.78
N CYS A 953 -0.62 25.91 9.81
CA CYS A 953 -1.23 24.59 9.64
C CYS A 953 -2.64 24.68 9.04
N TYR A 954 -3.43 25.66 9.47
CA TYR A 954 -4.77 25.90 8.94
C TYR A 954 -4.75 26.35 7.48
N MET A 955 -3.82 27.22 7.10
CA MET A 955 -3.62 27.61 5.69
C MET A 955 -3.11 26.45 4.82
N ALA A 956 -2.23 25.60 5.35
CA ALA A 956 -1.77 24.41 4.64
C ALA A 956 -2.94 23.45 4.34
N MET A 957 -3.84 23.23 5.30
CA MET A 957 -5.04 22.41 5.07
C MET A 957 -5.98 23.02 4.02
N LEU A 958 -6.11 24.35 3.95
CA LEU A 958 -6.86 25.03 2.87
C LEU A 958 -6.25 24.72 1.50
N VAL A 959 -4.93 24.85 1.36
CA VAL A 959 -4.23 24.57 0.09
C VAL A 959 -4.46 23.12 -0.34
N PHE A 960 -4.33 22.16 0.58
CA PHE A 960 -4.61 20.76 0.28
C PHE A 960 -6.06 20.51 -0.13
N ALA A 961 -7.03 21.16 0.51
CA ALA A 961 -8.44 21.03 0.14
C ALA A 961 -8.70 21.53 -1.29
N ILE A 962 -8.08 22.65 -1.68
CA ILE A 962 -8.18 23.19 -3.05
C ILE A 962 -7.57 22.23 -4.06
N ILE A 963 -6.35 21.74 -3.80
CA ILE A 963 -5.67 20.80 -4.70
C ILE A 963 -6.53 19.56 -4.94
N ILE A 964 -7.11 18.98 -3.88
CA ILE A 964 -7.96 17.78 -3.99
C ILE A 964 -9.18 18.05 -4.90
N ILE A 965 -9.85 19.19 -4.71
CA ILE A 965 -11.04 19.53 -5.49
C ILE A 965 -10.69 19.78 -6.96
N VAL A 966 -9.64 20.54 -7.23
CA VAL A 966 -9.18 20.82 -8.59
C VAL A 966 -8.85 19.52 -9.32
N VAL A 967 -8.05 18.65 -8.70
CA VAL A 967 -7.67 17.36 -9.30
C VAL A 967 -8.90 16.48 -9.57
N LEU A 968 -9.88 16.44 -8.66
CA LEU A 968 -11.11 15.67 -8.85
C LEU A 968 -12.07 16.28 -9.88
N CYS A 969 -12.07 17.61 -10.04
CA CYS A 969 -12.85 18.27 -11.07
C CYS A 969 -12.23 18.09 -12.47
N GLU A 970 -10.90 18.12 -12.58
CA GLU A 970 -10.17 17.92 -13.84
C GLU A 970 -10.37 16.52 -14.46
N THR A 971 -10.74 15.51 -13.67
CA THR A 971 -11.01 14.17 -14.22
C THR A 971 -12.19 14.16 -15.19
N PHE A 972 -13.22 14.99 -14.99
CA PHE A 972 -14.40 14.97 -15.85
C PHE A 972 -14.13 15.52 -17.26
N PRO A 973 -13.52 16.71 -17.44
CA PRO A 973 -13.10 17.18 -18.76
C PRO A 973 -12.19 16.18 -19.47
N SER A 974 -11.23 15.57 -18.77
CA SER A 974 -10.30 14.60 -19.37
C SER A 974 -11.03 13.36 -19.91
N ILE A 975 -11.99 12.81 -19.14
CA ILE A 975 -12.83 11.70 -19.59
C ILE A 975 -13.65 12.12 -20.83
N SER A 976 -14.27 13.30 -20.78
CA SER A 976 -15.15 13.81 -21.85
C SER A 976 -14.39 14.03 -23.15
N GLU A 977 -13.22 14.66 -23.07
CA GLU A 977 -12.34 14.90 -24.22
C GLU A 977 -11.88 13.58 -24.84
N THR A 978 -11.43 12.63 -24.02
CA THR A 978 -11.00 11.31 -24.50
C THR A 978 -12.13 10.58 -25.20
N LEU A 979 -13.34 10.62 -24.64
CA LEU A 979 -14.49 9.93 -25.20
C LEU A 979 -14.97 10.58 -26.50
N THR A 980 -15.07 11.90 -26.53
CA THR A 980 -15.50 12.67 -27.72
C THR A 980 -14.53 12.45 -28.87
N ARG A 981 -13.23 12.49 -28.58
CA ARG A 981 -12.17 12.33 -29.57
C ARG A 981 -12.14 10.94 -30.21
N ASN A 982 -12.53 9.91 -29.47
CA ASN A 982 -12.54 8.53 -29.96
C ASN A 982 -13.90 8.07 -30.50
N ALA A 983 -14.98 8.85 -30.30
CA ALA A 983 -16.33 8.49 -30.72
C ALA A 983 -16.47 8.27 -32.25
N PRO A 984 -15.90 9.13 -33.12
CA PRO A 984 -16.05 8.99 -34.58
C PRO A 984 -15.52 7.66 -35.13
N HIS A 985 -14.56 7.03 -34.46
CA HIS A 985 -14.00 5.75 -34.89
C HIS A 985 -15.02 4.60 -34.96
N LEU A 986 -16.11 4.68 -34.19
CA LEU A 986 -17.21 3.72 -34.28
C LEU A 986 -17.95 3.82 -35.63
N ASP A 987 -18.05 5.03 -36.18
CA ASP A 987 -18.58 5.28 -37.51
C ASP A 987 -17.54 4.93 -38.59
N ASP A 988 -16.28 5.36 -38.43
CA ASP A 988 -15.25 5.21 -39.46
C ASP A 988 -14.92 3.75 -39.80
N VAL A 989 -14.71 2.91 -38.79
CA VAL A 989 -14.32 1.50 -39.01
C VAL A 989 -15.44 0.74 -39.71
N MET A 990 -16.68 0.88 -39.23
CA MET A 990 -17.83 0.19 -39.80
C MET A 990 -18.28 0.82 -41.12
N GLY A 991 -18.07 2.12 -41.32
CA GLY A 991 -18.30 2.82 -42.59
C GLY A 991 -17.43 2.26 -43.70
N THR A 992 -16.15 2.00 -43.41
CA THR A 992 -15.24 1.32 -44.33
C THR A 992 -15.84 -0.02 -44.80
N THR A 993 -16.27 -0.87 -43.87
CA THR A 993 -16.90 -2.16 -44.22
C THR A 993 -18.22 -2.00 -44.98
N ALA A 994 -19.10 -1.08 -44.55
CA ALA A 994 -20.41 -0.89 -45.16
C ALA A 994 -20.32 -0.50 -46.64
N TYR A 995 -19.47 0.47 -46.97
CA TYR A 995 -19.34 0.95 -48.35
C TYR A 995 -18.56 -0.03 -49.23
N MET A 996 -17.62 -0.79 -48.67
CA MET A 996 -16.98 -1.92 -49.37
C MET A 996 -18.03 -2.97 -49.79
N VAL A 997 -18.87 -3.43 -48.85
CA VAL A 997 -19.98 -4.37 -49.12
C VAL A 997 -20.98 -3.76 -50.12
N GLY A 998 -21.26 -2.47 -49.99
CA GLY A 998 -22.10 -1.74 -50.95
C GLY A 998 -21.53 -1.73 -52.37
N ILE A 999 -20.22 -1.65 -52.55
CA ILE A 999 -19.57 -1.75 -53.87
C ILE A 999 -19.83 -3.13 -54.47
N PHE A 1000 -19.58 -4.21 -53.72
CA PHE A 1000 -19.87 -5.58 -54.16
C PHE A 1000 -21.33 -5.78 -54.57
N LEU A 1001 -22.28 -5.22 -53.81
CA LEU A 1001 -23.71 -5.26 -54.16
C LEU A 1001 -24.01 -4.63 -55.53
N ALA A 1002 -23.32 -3.55 -55.90
CA ALA A 1002 -23.49 -2.92 -57.20
C ALA A 1002 -22.80 -3.71 -58.32
N LEU A 1003 -21.61 -4.25 -58.06
CA LEU A 1003 -20.85 -5.06 -59.02
C LEU A 1003 -21.58 -6.36 -59.36
N ASN A 1004 -22.07 -7.11 -58.36
CA ASN A 1004 -22.84 -8.34 -58.58
C ASN A 1004 -24.06 -8.10 -59.47
N ASN A 1005 -24.73 -6.96 -59.31
CA ASN A 1005 -25.85 -6.59 -60.18
C ASN A 1005 -25.40 -6.36 -61.63
N ALA A 1006 -24.32 -5.59 -61.80
CA ALA A 1006 -23.81 -5.19 -63.10
C ALA A 1006 -23.36 -6.39 -63.93
N VAL A 1007 -22.69 -7.37 -63.31
CA VAL A 1007 -22.16 -8.54 -64.01
C VAL A 1007 -23.29 -9.41 -64.57
N ILE A 1008 -24.28 -9.77 -63.74
CA ILE A 1008 -25.38 -10.64 -64.18
C ILE A 1008 -26.25 -9.96 -65.23
N ALA A 1009 -26.53 -8.66 -65.03
CA ALA A 1009 -27.33 -7.88 -65.96
C ALA A 1009 -26.67 -7.72 -67.34
N ASN A 1010 -25.34 -7.64 -67.40
CA ASN A 1010 -24.57 -7.60 -68.65
C ASN A 1010 -24.51 -8.97 -69.35
N MET A 1011 -24.43 -10.06 -68.57
CA MET A 1011 -24.28 -11.42 -69.09
C MET A 1011 -25.56 -11.91 -69.77
N ASN A 1012 -26.70 -11.83 -69.10
CA ASN A 1012 -27.96 -12.44 -69.56
C ASN A 1012 -29.24 -11.70 -69.16
N GLY A 1013 -29.14 -10.52 -68.54
CA GLY A 1013 -30.32 -9.76 -68.10
C GLY A 1013 -31.22 -10.55 -67.14
N TYR A 1014 -30.63 -11.32 -66.21
CA TYR A 1014 -31.35 -12.21 -65.30
C TYR A 1014 -32.25 -13.21 -66.04
N ASN A 1015 -31.64 -13.95 -66.99
CA ASN A 1015 -32.34 -14.90 -67.86
C ASN A 1015 -33.50 -14.25 -68.67
N GLY A 1016 -33.28 -13.03 -69.16
CA GLY A 1016 -34.25 -12.29 -69.97
C GLY A 1016 -35.37 -11.57 -69.21
N MET A 1017 -35.32 -11.52 -67.88
CA MET A 1017 -36.28 -10.74 -67.07
C MET A 1017 -36.13 -9.23 -67.27
N VAL A 1018 -34.92 -8.78 -67.57
CA VAL A 1018 -34.58 -7.40 -67.90
C VAL A 1018 -33.79 -7.36 -69.21
N GLU A 1019 -33.88 -6.24 -69.92
CA GLU A 1019 -33.03 -6.02 -71.09
C GLU A 1019 -31.56 -6.07 -70.67
N ILE A 1020 -30.72 -6.65 -71.53
CA ILE A 1020 -29.27 -6.63 -71.35
C ILE A 1020 -28.83 -5.17 -71.18
N ASN A 1021 -27.93 -4.92 -70.23
CA ASN A 1021 -27.49 -3.59 -69.78
C ASN A 1021 -28.47 -2.85 -68.83
N LYS A 1022 -29.56 -3.48 -68.40
CA LYS A 1022 -30.43 -3.00 -67.31
C LYS A 1022 -30.33 -3.95 -66.11
N GLY A 1023 -29.96 -3.41 -64.96
CA GLY A 1023 -29.88 -4.15 -63.70
C GLY A 1023 -31.26 -4.43 -63.10
N ILE A 1024 -31.27 -5.14 -61.97
CA ILE A 1024 -32.46 -5.32 -61.13
C ILE A 1024 -33.11 -3.94 -60.89
N GLY A 1025 -34.44 -3.87 -61.04
CA GLY A 1025 -35.20 -2.62 -60.94
C GLY A 1025 -35.28 -1.79 -62.23
N GLY A 1026 -34.85 -2.34 -63.38
CA GLY A 1026 -34.94 -1.69 -64.70
C GLY A 1026 -33.98 -0.51 -64.89
N ARG A 1027 -33.03 -0.30 -63.97
CA ARG A 1027 -32.08 0.81 -64.00
C ARG A 1027 -30.92 0.52 -64.96
N PRO A 1028 -30.45 1.51 -65.75
CA PRO A 1028 -29.24 1.34 -66.56
C PRO A 1028 -28.05 0.95 -65.68
N ILE A 1029 -27.27 -0.04 -66.11
CA ILE A 1029 -26.07 -0.49 -65.38
C ILE A 1029 -25.06 0.64 -65.23
N LEU A 1030 -24.93 1.52 -66.23
CA LEU A 1030 -24.05 2.69 -66.17
C LEU A 1030 -24.31 3.53 -64.91
N SER A 1031 -25.58 3.78 -64.58
CA SER A 1031 -25.95 4.51 -63.36
C SER A 1031 -25.62 3.75 -62.06
N SER A 1032 -25.55 2.42 -62.11
CA SER A 1032 -25.13 1.60 -60.96
C SER A 1032 -23.62 1.60 -60.79
N LEU A 1033 -22.87 1.56 -61.90
CA LEU A 1033 -21.40 1.64 -61.91
C LEU A 1033 -20.90 3.05 -61.57
N GLU A 1034 -21.56 4.11 -62.02
CA GLU A 1034 -21.29 5.50 -61.59
C GLU A 1034 -21.47 5.70 -60.07
N ARG A 1035 -22.32 4.89 -59.41
CA ARG A 1035 -22.44 4.92 -57.94
C ARG A 1035 -21.31 4.19 -57.24
N VAL A 1036 -20.61 3.28 -57.93
CA VAL A 1036 -19.46 2.56 -57.36
C VAL A 1036 -18.32 3.54 -57.09
N SER A 1037 -18.03 4.47 -58.01
CA SER A 1037 -16.98 5.47 -57.80
C SER A 1037 -17.25 6.36 -56.58
N GLY A 1038 -18.47 6.86 -56.41
CA GLY A 1038 -18.84 7.65 -55.23
C GLY A 1038 -18.80 6.85 -53.91
N ARG A 1039 -19.14 5.56 -53.95
CA ARG A 1039 -18.99 4.66 -52.78
C ARG A 1039 -17.52 4.38 -52.47
N LEU A 1040 -16.67 4.29 -53.49
CA LEU A 1040 -15.25 4.02 -53.34
C LEU A 1040 -14.52 5.21 -52.73
N GLU A 1041 -14.84 6.43 -53.13
CA GLU A 1041 -14.37 7.66 -52.48
C GLU A 1041 -14.79 7.69 -50.99
N THR A 1042 -16.04 7.32 -50.71
CA THR A 1042 -16.57 7.27 -49.33
C THR A 1042 -15.86 6.20 -48.50
N TYR A 1043 -15.62 5.02 -49.06
CA TYR A 1043 -14.86 3.93 -48.46
C TYR A 1043 -13.45 4.38 -48.05
N LEU A 1044 -12.71 5.01 -48.97
CA LEU A 1044 -11.35 5.50 -48.70
C LEU A 1044 -11.35 6.59 -47.64
N LYS A 1045 -12.31 7.51 -47.68
CA LYS A 1045 -12.43 8.57 -46.68
C LYS A 1045 -12.58 7.99 -45.27
N TYR A 1046 -13.44 7.00 -45.08
CA TYR A 1046 -13.61 6.32 -43.80
C TYR A 1046 -12.37 5.51 -43.39
N TYR A 1047 -11.75 4.81 -44.34
CA TYR A 1047 -10.52 4.08 -44.10
C TYR A 1047 -9.39 5.00 -43.63
N HIS A 1048 -9.19 6.13 -44.31
CA HIS A 1048 -8.15 7.10 -43.96
C HIS A 1048 -8.41 7.74 -42.61
N ARG A 1049 -9.66 8.06 -42.26
CA ARG A 1049 -10.00 8.58 -40.92
C ARG A 1049 -9.74 7.55 -39.83
N ALA A 1050 -10.13 6.29 -40.02
CA ALA A 1050 -9.86 5.22 -39.07
C ALA A 1050 -8.35 5.00 -38.88
N ARG A 1051 -7.58 4.99 -39.97
CA ARG A 1051 -6.15 4.64 -39.96
C ARG A 1051 -5.24 5.80 -39.57
N TYR A 1052 -5.47 6.98 -40.13
CA TYR A 1052 -4.57 8.13 -40.05
C TYR A 1052 -5.15 9.29 -39.23
N GLY A 1053 -6.44 9.24 -38.89
CA GLY A 1053 -7.15 10.36 -38.25
C GLY A 1053 -7.62 11.40 -39.25
N SER A 1054 -8.12 12.53 -38.74
CA SER A 1054 -8.58 13.65 -39.56
C SER A 1054 -7.43 14.58 -39.96
N GLU A 1055 -7.60 15.31 -41.08
CA GLU A 1055 -6.59 16.25 -41.60
C GLU A 1055 -6.29 17.41 -40.63
N ASP A 1056 -7.28 17.79 -39.82
CA ASP A 1056 -7.22 18.88 -38.84
C ASP A 1056 -6.71 18.45 -37.46
N LEU A 1057 -6.27 17.20 -37.29
CA LEU A 1057 -5.75 16.60 -36.05
C LEU A 1057 -6.75 16.61 -34.87
N THR A 1058 -8.03 16.84 -35.14
CA THR A 1058 -9.09 16.79 -34.12
C THR A 1058 -9.48 15.34 -33.80
N GLU A 1059 -9.43 14.46 -34.79
CA GLU A 1059 -9.61 13.01 -34.66
C GLU A 1059 -8.25 12.31 -34.79
N PRO A 1060 -7.72 11.68 -33.74
CA PRO A 1060 -6.48 10.92 -33.79
C PRO A 1060 -6.69 9.63 -34.61
N PRO A 1061 -5.62 8.94 -35.03
CA PRO A 1061 -5.76 7.59 -35.59
C PRO A 1061 -6.32 6.61 -34.54
N PHE A 1062 -7.14 5.66 -34.97
CA PHE A 1062 -7.69 4.64 -34.07
C PHE A 1062 -6.57 3.74 -33.53
N GLU A 1063 -6.30 3.82 -32.22
CA GLU A 1063 -5.18 3.10 -31.57
C GLU A 1063 -5.28 1.57 -31.76
N GLY A 1064 -6.51 1.03 -31.78
CA GLY A 1064 -6.74 -0.41 -31.95
C GLY A 1064 -6.48 -0.92 -33.37
N TYR A 1065 -6.32 -0.04 -34.36
CA TYR A 1065 -6.23 -0.43 -35.77
C TYR A 1065 -4.98 -1.27 -36.06
N SER A 1066 -3.82 -0.90 -35.50
CA SER A 1066 -2.57 -1.64 -35.72
C SER A 1066 -2.61 -3.03 -35.10
N GLU A 1067 -3.23 -3.19 -33.93
CA GLU A 1067 -3.38 -4.49 -33.28
C GLU A 1067 -4.27 -5.41 -34.12
N GLN A 1068 -5.36 -4.88 -34.68
CA GLN A 1068 -6.25 -5.67 -35.53
C GLN A 1068 -5.62 -6.01 -36.88
N ILE A 1069 -4.83 -5.13 -37.48
CA ILE A 1069 -4.03 -5.47 -38.67
C ILE A 1069 -3.03 -6.59 -38.36
N GLN A 1070 -2.38 -6.55 -37.20
CA GLN A 1070 -1.45 -7.61 -36.81
C GLN A 1070 -2.17 -8.95 -36.67
N LYS A 1071 -3.32 -8.97 -35.97
CA LYS A 1071 -4.18 -10.16 -35.86
C LYS A 1071 -4.66 -10.67 -37.22
N ALA A 1072 -5.08 -9.76 -38.12
CA ALA A 1072 -5.46 -10.13 -39.47
C ALA A 1072 -4.27 -10.70 -40.27
N SER A 1073 -3.06 -10.16 -40.07
CA SER A 1073 -1.84 -10.66 -40.72
C SER A 1073 -1.40 -12.03 -40.20
N GLU A 1074 -1.75 -12.38 -38.97
CA GLU A 1074 -1.56 -13.73 -38.41
C GLU A 1074 -2.55 -14.75 -38.99
N ILE A 1075 -3.71 -14.31 -39.45
CA ILE A 1075 -4.74 -15.15 -40.07
C ILE A 1075 -4.49 -15.31 -41.58
N LEU A 1076 -4.15 -14.21 -42.25
CA LEU A 1076 -3.89 -14.16 -43.69
C LEU A 1076 -2.39 -14.40 -43.95
N THR A 1077 -1.94 -15.64 -43.74
CA THR A 1077 -0.53 -16.03 -43.95
C THR A 1077 -0.27 -16.42 -45.41
N CYS A 1078 0.81 -15.91 -45.98
CA CYS A 1078 1.34 -16.37 -47.26
C CYS A 1078 2.05 -17.73 -47.06
N ASP A 1079 1.58 -18.78 -47.74
CA ASP A 1079 2.14 -20.12 -47.61
C ASP A 1079 3.62 -20.20 -48.05
N ASN A 1080 4.03 -19.42 -49.06
CA ASN A 1080 5.41 -19.42 -49.56
C ASN A 1080 5.86 -18.04 -50.10
N THR A 1081 6.47 -17.22 -49.25
CA THR A 1081 6.95 -15.86 -49.62
C THR A 1081 8.05 -15.83 -50.68
N SER A 1082 8.61 -16.98 -51.06
CA SER A 1082 9.69 -17.10 -52.05
C SER A 1082 9.24 -17.64 -53.41
N GLU A 1083 7.96 -18.02 -53.52
CA GLU A 1083 7.37 -18.51 -54.77
C GLU A 1083 7.02 -17.34 -55.69
N ILE A 1084 7.31 -17.49 -56.98
CA ILE A 1084 6.84 -16.54 -58.00
C ILE A 1084 5.50 -17.05 -58.48
N TYR A 1085 4.43 -16.44 -58.00
CA TYR A 1085 3.07 -16.76 -58.42
C TYR A 1085 2.84 -16.24 -59.85
N GLU A 1086 2.25 -17.08 -60.71
CA GLU A 1086 1.83 -16.71 -62.06
C GLU A 1086 0.40 -16.13 -62.08
N ASP A 1087 -0.37 -16.38 -61.02
CA ASP A 1087 -1.72 -15.86 -60.83
C ASP A 1087 -1.71 -14.59 -59.96
N ILE A 1088 -2.60 -13.66 -60.30
CA ILE A 1088 -2.71 -12.37 -59.61
C ILE A 1088 -3.21 -12.67 -58.19
N HIS A 1089 -4.28 -13.44 -57.98
CA HIS A 1089 -4.81 -13.79 -56.64
C HIS A 1089 -3.74 -14.20 -55.61
N ASN A 1090 -2.92 -15.21 -55.89
CA ASN A 1090 -1.89 -15.66 -54.94
C ASN A 1090 -0.82 -14.58 -54.71
N THR A 1091 -0.50 -13.78 -55.73
CA THR A 1091 0.44 -12.64 -55.60
C THR A 1091 -0.06 -11.62 -54.57
N TYR A 1092 -1.34 -11.22 -54.64
CA TYR A 1092 -1.91 -10.21 -53.74
C TYR A 1092 -2.23 -10.76 -52.35
N SER A 1093 -2.60 -12.03 -52.25
CA SER A 1093 -2.83 -12.72 -50.96
C SER A 1093 -1.60 -12.69 -50.06
N CYS A 1094 -0.40 -12.60 -50.66
CA CYS A 1094 0.88 -12.51 -49.96
C CYS A 1094 1.30 -11.08 -49.59
N PHE A 1095 0.55 -10.05 -49.98
CA PHE A 1095 0.82 -8.68 -49.52
C PHE A 1095 0.38 -8.47 -48.07
N PRO A 1096 0.99 -7.52 -47.34
CA PRO A 1096 0.51 -7.12 -46.03
C PRO A 1096 -0.97 -6.70 -46.08
N VAL A 1097 -1.73 -7.03 -45.04
CA VAL A 1097 -3.20 -6.76 -44.99
C VAL A 1097 -3.52 -5.28 -45.25
N ASP A 1098 -2.71 -4.36 -44.72
CA ASP A 1098 -2.84 -2.91 -44.95
C ASP A 1098 -2.77 -2.57 -46.46
N SER A 1099 -1.88 -3.22 -47.20
CA SER A 1099 -1.74 -3.07 -48.64
C SER A 1099 -2.90 -3.71 -49.40
N GLN A 1100 -3.42 -4.86 -48.93
CA GLN A 1100 -4.58 -5.52 -49.56
C GLN A 1100 -5.82 -4.61 -49.52
N ILE A 1101 -6.07 -3.95 -48.39
CA ILE A 1101 -7.21 -3.02 -48.22
C ILE A 1101 -7.08 -1.80 -49.14
N LEU A 1102 -5.87 -1.25 -49.28
CA LEU A 1102 -5.59 -0.13 -50.19
C LEU A 1102 -5.69 -0.52 -51.67
N LEU A 1103 -5.34 -1.76 -52.02
CA LEU A 1103 -5.39 -2.25 -53.40
C LEU A 1103 -6.83 -2.49 -53.88
N PHE A 1104 -7.81 -2.55 -52.99
CA PHE A 1104 -9.23 -2.67 -53.34
C PHE A 1104 -9.69 -1.56 -54.30
N GLU A 1105 -9.29 -0.31 -54.08
CA GLU A 1105 -9.64 0.82 -54.96
C GLU A 1105 -9.15 0.64 -56.41
N PRO A 1106 -7.85 0.47 -56.68
CA PRO A 1106 -7.37 0.33 -58.05
C PRO A 1106 -7.93 -0.93 -58.73
N PHE A 1107 -8.24 -1.98 -57.98
CA PHE A 1107 -8.91 -3.17 -58.52
C PHE A 1107 -10.34 -2.87 -59.00
N VAL A 1108 -11.13 -2.18 -58.17
CA VAL A 1108 -12.48 -1.76 -58.54
C VAL A 1108 -12.45 -0.81 -59.73
N TYR A 1109 -11.52 0.16 -59.77
CA TYR A 1109 -11.39 1.08 -60.92
C TYR A 1109 -11.00 0.36 -62.21
N LYS A 1110 -10.02 -0.56 -62.15
CA LYS A 1110 -9.63 -1.38 -63.29
C LYS A 1110 -10.81 -2.16 -63.89
N PHE A 1111 -11.80 -2.50 -63.05
CA PHE A 1111 -12.99 -3.21 -63.45
C PHE A 1111 -14.09 -2.31 -64.03
N ILE A 1112 -14.34 -1.14 -63.42
CA ILE A 1112 -15.45 -0.26 -63.83
C ILE A 1112 -15.07 0.73 -64.95
N ASP A 1113 -13.85 1.27 -64.95
CA ASP A 1113 -13.43 2.33 -65.88
C ASP A 1113 -13.53 1.91 -67.36
N PRO A 1114 -13.17 0.67 -67.76
CA PRO A 1114 -13.31 0.26 -69.15
C PRO A 1114 -14.75 0.31 -69.67
N VAL A 1115 -15.72 0.12 -68.78
CA VAL A 1115 -17.17 0.06 -69.11
C VAL A 1115 -17.82 1.43 -68.98
N VAL A 1116 -17.38 2.25 -68.04
CA VAL A 1116 -17.93 3.58 -67.77
C VAL A 1116 -17.32 4.64 -68.70
N HIS A 1117 -16.01 4.57 -68.97
CA HIS A 1117 -15.25 5.64 -69.63
C HIS A 1117 -14.66 5.22 -70.99
N ASP A 1118 -14.11 4.02 -71.13
CA ASP A 1118 -13.30 3.67 -72.30
C ASP A 1118 -14.09 3.03 -73.47
N MET A 1119 -15.12 2.24 -73.17
CA MET A 1119 -15.93 1.53 -74.18
C MET A 1119 -17.43 1.72 -73.94
N PRO A 1120 -18.10 2.70 -74.58
CA PRO A 1120 -19.54 2.86 -74.48
C PRO A 1120 -20.26 1.61 -75.03
N GLY A 1121 -20.93 0.87 -74.13
CA GLY A 1121 -21.57 -0.42 -74.44
C GLY A 1121 -20.73 -1.67 -74.12
N GLY A 1122 -19.57 -1.50 -73.48
CA GLY A 1122 -18.77 -2.59 -72.92
C GLY A 1122 -19.57 -3.44 -71.94
N ARG A 1123 -19.30 -4.75 -71.92
CA ARG A 1123 -19.98 -5.71 -71.04
C ARG A 1123 -18.97 -6.38 -70.14
N ILE A 1124 -19.38 -6.51 -68.88
CA ILE A 1124 -18.67 -7.26 -67.85
C ILE A 1124 -19.24 -8.67 -67.81
N ARG A 1125 -18.38 -9.68 -67.67
CA ARG A 1125 -18.79 -11.09 -67.59
C ARG A 1125 -18.37 -11.75 -66.28
N THR A 1126 -19.08 -12.80 -65.88
CA THR A 1126 -18.77 -13.57 -64.67
C THR A 1126 -17.49 -14.40 -64.78
N ASP A 1127 -16.99 -14.63 -66.01
CA ASP A 1127 -15.73 -15.32 -66.30
C ASP A 1127 -14.53 -14.36 -66.45
N ASP A 1128 -14.74 -13.05 -66.23
CA ASP A 1128 -13.63 -12.10 -66.19
C ASP A 1128 -12.71 -12.44 -65.02
N PHE A 1129 -11.45 -12.71 -65.33
CA PHE A 1129 -10.43 -13.06 -64.34
C PHE A 1129 -10.33 -12.01 -63.23
N VAL A 1130 -10.44 -10.72 -63.58
CA VAL A 1130 -10.38 -9.63 -62.60
C VAL A 1130 -11.62 -9.61 -61.69
N PHE A 1131 -12.79 -10.03 -62.19
CA PHE A 1131 -14.02 -10.13 -61.38
C PHE A 1131 -13.98 -11.32 -60.42
N VAL A 1132 -13.47 -12.46 -60.86
CA VAL A 1132 -13.36 -13.66 -60.02
C VAL A 1132 -12.34 -13.44 -58.88
N GLU A 1133 -11.36 -12.59 -59.10
CA GLU A 1133 -10.33 -12.23 -58.10
C GLU A 1133 -10.78 -11.18 -57.08
N LEU A 1134 -11.77 -10.36 -57.43
CA LEU A 1134 -12.27 -9.22 -56.64
C LEU A 1134 -13.39 -9.67 -55.71
#